data_AF-A0A7Y0II31-F1
#
_entry.id   AF-A0A7Y0II31-F1
#
_cell.length_a   1.000
_cell.length_b   1.000
_cell.length_c   1.000
_cell.angle_alpha   90.00
_cell.angle_beta   90.00
_cell.angle_gamma   90.00
#
_symmetry.space_group_name_H-M   'P 1'
#
loop_
_entity.id
_entity.type
_entity.pdbx_description
1 polymer ?
#
loop_
_entity_poly.entity_id
_entity_poly.type
_entity_poly.pdbx_seq_one_letter_code
_entity_poly.pdbx_strand_id
1 'polypeptide(L)'
;MQIPKIKIPKKYLKIGAWVLGVFLVVCIALGAVAYSKREALLKKMVAKAIAKADKDYDLKVKIGSVGFTGLSTVKMTNISVVPKDRDTLSNISELSVGVKLFPLIFGKVKLSEVKLNNGFVSVVLKDSTTNIDFILKRKKKDSTQTNGKANLPEIASNILNQVLYKIPDDMDVKNMVFKLNDHDTAKLSFATTATIDGGDLKSTIDVNNNESTWHVNGYVNPGSKELNFMAYADGKKLELPYLNNKLHAKLSFDTLQTELKNAKYSGDDYKISGSWSVKNMLINQPRIASNDIIIQSAKLDADILVGPNYIALDSTSTAYLKNAQIHPFVKYTLGKNKIYELKLNAEEQDAQGVLDAFPQGLFESLEGLKVQGKVKYSLNFYLDTKVPDSVRFNSTLTPVNFKIVQWGKTNLQKINNTFVYTPYEYGKPMRDITIGPSNPNFTPLSAISKNFINAVLTAEDPSFFTHNGFVEESIRKSIAVNFKEKKFKRGGSTISMQLVKNVYLSRQKTLARKAEEILIVWLIEHNHLISKQRMLEVYFNIMELGQNIYGIGEASRYYFGKQPADLTIGDGLFLASIVPKPKASMYKFMADGSLKPYMFNYFRFMGNIMARKGLTPSDTSGYGFYNVRLREGLRRYLAPDTAVVDTSAFDDDGDGLPVVIVHDKNKNFFERLFGGGSKKDTTTNKQATTPADTTKTKKQLRQERREERRRQKELEKSQQ
;
A
#
# COMPACT_ATOMS: atom_id res chain seq x y z
N MET A 1 -27.16 30.60 -43.90
CA MET A 1 -28.09 29.70 -44.62
C MET A 1 -29.52 30.20 -44.41
N GLN A 2 -30.17 30.74 -45.45
CA GLN A 2 -31.60 31.05 -45.42
C GLN A 2 -32.39 29.73 -45.55
N ILE A 3 -33.20 29.40 -44.54
CA ILE A 3 -34.08 28.23 -44.57
C ILE A 3 -35.14 28.47 -45.67
N PRO A 4 -35.39 27.52 -46.59
CA PRO A 4 -36.39 27.70 -47.63
C PRO A 4 -37.79 27.84 -47.01
N LYS A 5 -38.56 28.86 -47.43
CA LYS A 5 -39.97 29.03 -47.06
C LYS A 5 -40.82 27.95 -47.73
N ILE A 6 -41.00 26.83 -47.05
CA ILE A 6 -41.93 25.77 -47.46
C ILE A 6 -43.37 26.34 -47.34
N LYS A 7 -44.04 26.57 -48.47
CA LYS A 7 -45.48 26.91 -48.50
C LYS A 7 -46.30 25.65 -48.27
N ILE A 8 -46.62 25.35 -47.00
CA ILE A 8 -47.50 24.24 -46.63
C ILE A 8 -48.95 24.61 -47.01
N PRO A 9 -49.66 23.82 -47.85
CA PRO A 9 -51.05 24.09 -48.20
C PRO A 9 -51.97 24.04 -46.96
N LYS A 10 -52.92 24.99 -46.83
CA LYS A 10 -53.84 25.10 -45.68
C LYS A 10 -54.56 23.79 -45.31
N LYS A 11 -54.80 22.90 -46.28
CA LYS A 11 -55.40 21.57 -46.08
C LYS A 11 -54.52 20.66 -45.20
N TYR A 12 -53.21 20.62 -45.41
CA TYR A 12 -52.28 19.82 -44.61
C TYR A 12 -52.04 20.42 -43.22
N LEU A 13 -52.13 21.74 -43.07
CA LEU A 13 -52.14 22.42 -41.77
C LEU A 13 -53.39 22.05 -40.94
N LYS A 14 -54.57 22.00 -41.56
CA LYS A 14 -55.80 21.55 -40.89
C LYS A 14 -55.75 20.08 -40.51
N ILE A 15 -55.27 19.20 -41.40
CA ILE A 15 -55.10 17.77 -41.13
C ILE A 15 -54.07 17.57 -40.01
N GLY A 16 -52.92 18.26 -40.06
CA GLY A 16 -51.90 18.23 -39.02
C GLY A 16 -52.44 18.70 -37.67
N ALA A 17 -53.22 19.79 -37.63
CA ALA A 17 -53.86 20.28 -36.41
C ALA A 17 -54.90 19.29 -35.85
N TRP A 18 -55.67 18.62 -36.72
CA TRP A 18 -56.65 17.61 -36.30
C TRP A 18 -55.97 16.35 -35.76
N VAL A 19 -54.93 15.86 -36.44
CA VAL A 19 -54.11 14.73 -35.99
C VAL A 19 -53.45 15.05 -34.65
N LEU A 20 -52.89 16.26 -34.50
CA LEU A 20 -52.26 16.71 -33.27
C LEU A 20 -53.30 16.89 -32.13
N GLY A 21 -54.50 17.39 -32.46
CA GLY A 21 -55.62 17.50 -31.52
C GLY A 21 -56.14 16.14 -31.03
N VAL A 22 -56.38 15.19 -31.94
CA VAL A 22 -56.77 13.82 -31.59
C VAL A 22 -55.69 13.13 -30.78
N PHE A 23 -54.42 13.27 -31.18
CA PHE A 23 -53.29 12.74 -30.43
C PHE A 23 -53.25 13.31 -29.01
N LEU A 24 -53.46 14.62 -28.85
CA LEU A 24 -53.46 15.28 -27.54
C LEU A 24 -54.64 14.81 -26.66
N VAL A 25 -55.84 14.63 -27.23
CA VAL A 25 -57.00 14.06 -26.52
C VAL A 25 -56.74 12.61 -26.08
N VAL A 26 -56.17 11.78 -26.96
CA VAL A 26 -55.79 10.39 -26.63
C VAL A 26 -54.73 10.38 -25.52
N CYS A 27 -53.73 11.25 -25.59
CA CYS A 27 -52.71 11.39 -24.54
C CYS A 27 -53.31 11.83 -23.20
N ILE A 28 -54.28 12.77 -23.20
CA ILE A 28 -54.98 13.20 -21.98
C ILE A 28 -55.82 12.04 -21.41
N ALA A 29 -56.57 11.33 -22.24
CA ALA A 29 -57.39 10.20 -21.81
C ALA A 29 -56.52 9.06 -21.22
N LEU A 30 -55.45 8.68 -21.91
CA LEU A 30 -54.47 7.70 -21.41
C LEU A 30 -53.79 8.19 -20.13
N GLY A 31 -53.45 9.47 -20.05
CA GLY A 31 -52.88 10.11 -18.86
C GLY A 31 -53.84 10.05 -17.66
N ALA A 32 -55.13 10.34 -17.86
CA ALA A 32 -56.15 10.26 -16.82
C ALA A 32 -56.35 8.84 -16.31
N VAL A 33 -56.37 7.84 -17.19
CA VAL A 33 -56.44 6.42 -16.82
C VAL A 33 -55.19 5.99 -16.03
N ALA A 34 -54.00 6.38 -16.51
CA ALA A 34 -52.74 6.10 -15.82
C ALA A 34 -52.71 6.75 -14.43
N TYR A 35 -53.17 8.00 -14.32
CA TYR A 35 -53.26 8.74 -13.06
C TYR A 35 -54.23 8.10 -12.08
N SER A 36 -55.41 7.66 -12.55
CA SER A 36 -56.41 6.95 -11.73
C SER A 36 -55.88 5.62 -11.19
N LYS A 37 -55.12 4.87 -11.99
CA LYS A 37 -54.61 3.53 -11.61
C LYS A 37 -53.28 3.55 -10.86
N ARG A 38 -52.58 4.68 -10.78
CA ARG A 38 -51.21 4.75 -10.24
C ARG A 38 -51.06 4.26 -8.81
N GLU A 39 -52.04 4.54 -7.94
CA GLU A 39 -51.98 4.15 -6.52
C GLU A 39 -52.03 2.63 -6.35
N ALA A 40 -52.94 1.97 -7.08
CA ALA A 40 -53.05 0.51 -7.07
C ALA A 40 -51.78 -0.14 -7.63
N LEU A 41 -51.20 0.43 -8.70
CA LEU A 41 -49.94 -0.04 -9.28
C LEU A 41 -48.77 0.13 -8.31
N LEU A 42 -48.67 1.28 -7.64
CA LEU A 42 -47.63 1.55 -6.65
C LEU A 42 -47.68 0.53 -5.50
N LYS A 43 -48.85 0.32 -4.89
CA LYS A 43 -49.03 -0.67 -3.82
C LYS A 43 -48.61 -2.07 -4.26
N LYS A 44 -48.99 -2.48 -5.47
CA LYS A 44 -48.60 -3.78 -6.05
C LYS A 44 -47.09 -3.87 -6.27
N MET A 45 -46.45 -2.81 -6.76
CA MET A 45 -45.00 -2.78 -6.97
C MET A 45 -44.22 -2.81 -5.66
N VAL A 46 -44.66 -2.05 -4.66
CA VAL A 46 -44.05 -2.04 -3.32
C VAL A 46 -44.17 -3.41 -2.66
N ALA A 47 -45.35 -4.04 -2.70
CA ALA A 47 -45.53 -5.40 -2.18
C ALA A 47 -44.60 -6.41 -2.88
N LYS A 48 -44.46 -6.31 -4.20
CA LYS A 48 -43.52 -7.14 -4.97
C LYS A 48 -42.06 -6.88 -4.58
N ALA A 49 -41.68 -5.63 -4.32
CA ALA A 49 -40.34 -5.27 -3.89
C ALA A 49 -40.03 -5.79 -2.47
N ILE A 50 -40.96 -5.67 -1.52
CA ILE A 50 -40.84 -6.22 -0.16
C ILE A 50 -40.69 -7.74 -0.22
N ALA A 51 -41.55 -8.44 -0.96
CA ALA A 51 -41.47 -9.89 -1.12
C ALA A 51 -40.15 -10.35 -1.76
N LYS A 52 -39.63 -9.57 -2.72
CA LYS A 52 -38.32 -9.81 -3.33
C LYS A 52 -37.17 -9.57 -2.34
N ALA A 53 -37.25 -8.53 -1.51
CA ALA A 53 -36.24 -8.24 -0.50
C ALA A 53 -36.13 -9.37 0.53
N ASP A 54 -37.27 -9.91 0.98
CA ASP A 54 -37.31 -11.07 1.88
C ASP A 54 -36.75 -12.33 1.19
N LYS A 55 -37.23 -12.64 -0.02
CA LYS A 55 -36.81 -13.83 -0.76
C LYS A 55 -35.34 -13.85 -1.19
N ASP A 56 -34.85 -12.74 -1.75
CA ASP A 56 -33.53 -12.71 -2.40
C ASP A 56 -32.40 -12.32 -1.44
N TYR A 57 -32.73 -11.65 -0.32
CA TYR A 57 -31.76 -11.04 0.60
C TYR A 57 -32.05 -11.30 2.08
N ASP A 58 -33.09 -12.07 2.43
CA ASP A 58 -33.52 -12.30 3.82
C ASP A 58 -33.78 -10.99 4.60
N LEU A 59 -34.36 -10.00 3.92
CA LEU A 59 -34.67 -8.68 4.50
C LEU A 59 -36.15 -8.53 4.81
N LYS A 60 -36.50 -8.41 6.10
CA LYS A 60 -37.84 -8.00 6.52
C LYS A 60 -37.97 -6.49 6.37
N VAL A 61 -38.69 -6.06 5.34
CA VAL A 61 -39.01 -4.65 5.09
C VAL A 61 -40.45 -4.37 5.50
N LYS A 62 -40.66 -3.38 6.38
CA LYS A 62 -41.97 -2.86 6.75
C LYS A 62 -42.10 -1.41 6.29
N ILE A 63 -43.25 -1.04 5.76
CA ILE A 63 -43.60 0.33 5.38
C ILE A 63 -45.00 0.59 5.93
N GLY A 64 -45.17 1.64 6.74
CA GLY A 64 -46.44 1.96 7.39
C GLY A 64 -47.49 2.45 6.39
N SER A 65 -47.17 3.54 5.67
CA SER A 65 -48.00 4.03 4.58
C SER A 65 -47.16 4.36 3.35
N VAL A 66 -47.77 4.21 2.17
CA VAL A 66 -47.19 4.58 0.88
C VAL A 66 -48.27 5.18 -0.01
N GLY A 67 -47.95 6.26 -0.71
CA GLY A 67 -48.86 6.92 -1.65
C GLY A 67 -48.17 8.00 -2.46
N PHE A 68 -48.84 8.52 -3.49
CA PHE A 68 -48.33 9.64 -4.26
C PHE A 68 -48.64 10.98 -3.58
N THR A 69 -47.67 11.89 -3.63
CA THR A 69 -47.84 13.31 -3.36
C THR A 69 -47.60 14.06 -4.67
N GLY A 70 -48.62 14.71 -5.23
CA GLY A 70 -48.51 15.36 -6.55
C GLY A 70 -48.52 14.36 -7.71
N LEU A 71 -47.80 14.67 -8.80
CA LEU A 71 -47.83 13.88 -10.05
C LEU A 71 -46.87 12.69 -10.06
N SER A 72 -45.64 12.85 -9.57
CA SER A 72 -44.56 11.86 -9.70
C SER A 72 -43.76 11.60 -8.42
N THR A 73 -44.18 12.15 -7.28
CA THR A 73 -43.52 11.93 -6.00
C THR A 73 -44.24 10.87 -5.20
N VAL A 74 -43.48 9.91 -4.69
CA VAL A 74 -43.96 8.84 -3.80
C VAL A 74 -43.49 9.14 -2.39
N LYS A 75 -44.43 9.23 -1.46
CA LYS A 75 -44.18 9.39 -0.03
C LYS A 75 -44.40 8.06 0.69
N MET A 76 -43.46 7.72 1.55
CA MET A 76 -43.46 6.53 2.39
C MET A 76 -43.21 6.93 3.85
N THR A 77 -43.91 6.29 4.78
CA THR A 77 -43.75 6.54 6.22
C THR A 77 -43.45 5.26 6.99
N ASN A 78 -42.75 5.40 8.12
CA ASN A 78 -42.42 4.32 9.04
C ASN A 78 -41.76 3.12 8.32
N ILE A 79 -40.70 3.39 7.58
CA ILE A 79 -39.93 2.38 6.86
C ILE A 79 -38.98 1.72 7.85
N SER A 80 -39.01 0.40 7.97
CA SER A 80 -38.06 -0.37 8.77
C SER A 80 -37.48 -1.51 7.95
N VAL A 81 -36.16 -1.66 8.01
CA VAL A 81 -35.41 -2.73 7.33
C VAL A 81 -34.66 -3.52 8.39
N VAL A 82 -35.03 -4.80 8.54
CA VAL A 82 -34.45 -5.72 9.50
C VAL A 82 -33.99 -6.98 8.77
N PRO A 83 -32.67 -7.22 8.66
CA PRO A 83 -32.16 -8.50 8.16
C PRO A 83 -32.56 -9.63 9.12
N LYS A 84 -32.84 -10.81 8.57
CA LYS A 84 -33.27 -11.97 9.34
C LYS A 84 -32.20 -12.35 10.39
N ASP A 85 -32.64 -12.57 11.62
CA ASP A 85 -31.80 -12.95 12.78
C ASP A 85 -30.61 -11.99 13.02
N ARG A 86 -30.81 -10.69 12.75
CA ARG A 86 -29.84 -9.62 12.93
C ARG A 86 -30.49 -8.35 13.50
N ASP A 87 -29.67 -7.44 13.99
CA ASP A 87 -30.11 -6.12 14.46
C ASP A 87 -30.68 -5.26 13.32
N THR A 88 -31.64 -4.41 13.66
CA THR A 88 -32.29 -3.45 12.75
C THR A 88 -31.25 -2.65 11.98
N LEU A 89 -31.26 -2.78 10.65
CA LEU A 89 -30.34 -2.06 9.78
C LEU A 89 -30.76 -0.61 9.62
N SER A 90 -32.05 -0.34 9.45
CA SER A 90 -32.52 1.02 9.21
C SER A 90 -33.96 1.25 9.68
N ASN A 91 -34.22 2.46 10.13
CA ASN A 91 -35.57 2.99 10.34
C ASN A 91 -35.64 4.41 9.79
N ILE A 92 -36.66 4.74 9.02
CA ILE A 92 -36.89 6.06 8.43
C ILE A 92 -38.35 6.44 8.67
N SER A 93 -38.55 7.58 9.34
CA SER A 93 -39.89 8.06 9.70
C SER A 93 -40.66 8.50 8.46
N GLU A 94 -40.00 9.24 7.58
CA GLU A 94 -40.59 9.73 6.33
C GLU A 94 -39.54 9.80 5.22
N LEU A 95 -39.91 9.28 4.05
CA LEU A 95 -39.13 9.35 2.83
C LEU A 95 -40.04 9.71 1.66
N SER A 96 -39.75 10.81 0.98
CA SER A 96 -40.40 11.20 -0.28
C SER A 96 -39.38 11.12 -1.41
N VAL A 97 -39.75 10.44 -2.51
CA VAL A 97 -38.90 10.27 -3.69
C VAL A 97 -39.69 10.70 -4.92
N GLY A 98 -39.27 11.78 -5.54
CA GLY A 98 -39.76 12.28 -6.81
C GLY A 98 -38.99 11.68 -7.98
N VAL A 99 -39.70 11.39 -9.07
CA VAL A 99 -39.07 10.97 -10.33
C VAL A 99 -39.43 11.93 -11.47
N LYS A 100 -38.49 12.12 -12.40
CA LYS A 100 -38.75 12.88 -13.63
C LYS A 100 -39.67 12.08 -14.56
N LEU A 101 -40.78 12.71 -14.96
CA LEU A 101 -41.79 12.09 -15.83
C LEU A 101 -41.25 11.79 -17.23
N PHE A 102 -40.54 12.72 -17.86
CA PHE A 102 -40.12 12.55 -19.25
C PHE A 102 -39.16 11.36 -19.46
N PRO A 103 -38.07 11.20 -18.67
CA PRO A 103 -37.23 9.99 -18.74
C PRO A 103 -38.00 8.69 -18.47
N LEU A 104 -38.99 8.74 -17.56
CA LEU A 104 -39.78 7.58 -17.16
C LEU A 104 -40.63 7.02 -18.31
N ILE A 105 -41.14 7.89 -19.19
CA ILE A 105 -41.89 7.48 -20.40
C ILE A 105 -41.02 6.61 -21.32
N PHE A 106 -39.70 6.85 -21.35
CA PHE A 106 -38.73 6.05 -22.10
C PHE A 106 -38.10 4.92 -21.26
N GLY A 107 -38.69 4.58 -20.11
CA GLY A 107 -38.23 3.51 -19.22
C GLY A 107 -37.00 3.85 -18.38
N LYS A 108 -36.56 5.11 -18.33
CA LYS A 108 -35.40 5.57 -17.54
C LYS A 108 -35.88 6.24 -16.25
N VAL A 109 -35.59 5.65 -15.10
CA VAL A 109 -35.92 6.26 -13.80
C VAL A 109 -34.82 7.25 -13.43
N LYS A 110 -35.15 8.55 -13.38
CA LYS A 110 -34.28 9.61 -12.87
C LYS A 110 -34.98 10.30 -11.70
N LEU A 111 -34.26 10.49 -10.59
CA LEU A 111 -34.80 11.19 -9.42
C LEU A 111 -34.91 12.68 -9.70
N SER A 112 -36.00 13.31 -9.26
CA SER A 112 -36.18 14.76 -9.27
C SER A 112 -35.90 15.33 -7.89
N GLU A 113 -36.56 14.79 -6.87
CA GLU A 113 -36.41 15.21 -5.48
C GLU A 113 -36.24 13.99 -4.56
N VAL A 114 -35.47 14.15 -3.48
CA VAL A 114 -35.46 13.21 -2.35
C VAL A 114 -35.60 14.01 -1.06
N LYS A 115 -36.64 13.73 -0.28
CA LYS A 115 -36.83 14.30 1.06
C LYS A 115 -36.83 13.19 2.09
N LEU A 116 -35.97 13.27 3.09
CA LEU A 116 -35.89 12.30 4.18
C LEU A 116 -35.96 13.05 5.50
N ASN A 117 -36.94 12.70 6.33
CA ASN A 117 -37.04 13.24 7.69
C ASN A 117 -36.86 12.11 8.71
N ASN A 118 -35.89 12.29 9.59
CA ASN A 118 -35.64 11.48 10.78
C ASN A 118 -35.46 9.99 10.45
N GLY A 119 -34.21 9.55 10.37
CA GLY A 119 -33.92 8.15 10.16
C GLY A 119 -32.57 7.74 10.74
N PHE A 120 -32.32 6.44 10.76
CA PHE A 120 -31.00 5.93 11.02
C PHE A 120 -30.66 4.75 10.11
N VAL A 121 -29.37 4.57 9.88
CA VAL A 121 -28.78 3.32 9.40
C VAL A 121 -27.76 2.89 10.43
N SER A 122 -27.87 1.67 10.93
CA SER A 122 -26.99 1.10 11.94
C SER A 122 -26.33 -0.15 11.40
N VAL A 123 -25.01 -0.10 11.23
CA VAL A 123 -24.20 -1.27 10.90
C VAL A 123 -23.63 -1.83 12.19
N VAL A 124 -23.90 -3.11 12.44
CA VAL A 124 -23.39 -3.82 13.62
C VAL A 124 -22.42 -4.90 13.14
N LEU A 125 -21.21 -4.86 13.69
CA LEU A 125 -20.16 -5.87 13.50
C LEU A 125 -20.01 -6.64 14.82
N LYS A 126 -20.33 -7.93 14.81
CA LYS A 126 -20.20 -8.83 15.96
C LYS A 126 -19.48 -10.10 15.55
N ASP A 127 -18.24 -10.28 16.02
CA ASP A 127 -17.36 -11.39 15.67
C ASP A 127 -17.23 -11.56 14.14
N SER A 128 -17.80 -12.63 13.59
CA SER A 128 -17.82 -12.94 12.15
C SER A 128 -19.16 -12.65 11.47
N THR A 129 -20.07 -11.96 12.16
CA THR A 129 -21.43 -11.69 11.68
C THR A 129 -21.70 -10.20 11.60
N THR A 130 -22.42 -9.79 10.56
CA THR A 130 -22.89 -8.41 10.44
C THR A 130 -24.30 -8.33 9.91
N ASN A 131 -25.02 -7.28 10.29
CA ASN A 131 -26.35 -7.02 9.76
C ASN A 131 -26.34 -6.52 8.30
N ILE A 132 -25.17 -6.42 7.66
CA ILE A 132 -25.00 -6.20 6.21
C ILE A 132 -24.47 -7.43 5.46
N ASP A 133 -24.52 -8.63 6.08
CA ASP A 133 -24.03 -9.89 5.50
C ASP A 133 -24.64 -10.17 4.11
N PHE A 134 -25.91 -9.79 3.90
CA PHE A 134 -26.63 -9.97 2.65
C PHE A 134 -26.01 -9.22 1.45
N ILE A 135 -25.23 -8.17 1.71
CA ILE A 135 -24.48 -7.41 0.69
C ILE A 135 -23.10 -8.04 0.46
N LEU A 136 -22.47 -8.55 1.52
CA LEU A 136 -21.10 -9.06 1.50
C LEU A 136 -20.99 -10.49 0.96
N LYS A 137 -22.04 -11.32 1.12
CA LYS A 137 -22.11 -12.66 0.55
C LYS A 137 -22.21 -12.58 -0.98
N ARG A 138 -21.10 -12.89 -1.67
CA ARG A 138 -21.13 -13.13 -3.12
C ARG A 138 -22.11 -14.27 -3.41
N LYS A 139 -23.18 -13.99 -4.16
CA LYS A 139 -23.94 -15.06 -4.84
C LYS A 139 -22.94 -15.86 -5.70
N LYS A 140 -22.90 -17.19 -5.52
CA LYS A 140 -22.30 -18.07 -6.53
C LYS A 140 -23.03 -17.74 -7.84
N LYS A 141 -22.33 -17.14 -8.80
CA LYS A 141 -22.86 -17.03 -10.15
C LYS A 141 -22.91 -18.45 -10.71
N ASP A 142 -24.10 -18.94 -11.03
CA ASP A 142 -24.25 -19.95 -12.06
C ASP A 142 -23.77 -19.31 -13.37
N SER A 143 -22.48 -19.45 -13.66
CA SER A 143 -21.87 -18.90 -14.87
C SER A 143 -21.89 -19.95 -15.97
N THR A 144 -23.06 -20.15 -16.57
CA THR A 144 -23.18 -20.63 -17.95
C THR A 144 -23.64 -19.46 -18.80
N GLN A 145 -22.74 -18.50 -19.06
CA GLN A 145 -22.82 -17.62 -20.23
C GLN A 145 -21.50 -16.85 -20.44
N THR A 146 -20.81 -17.29 -21.50
CA THR A 146 -19.93 -16.58 -22.45
C THR A 146 -18.74 -15.74 -21.95
N ASN A 147 -17.56 -16.23 -22.36
CA ASN A 147 -16.26 -15.56 -22.45
C ASN A 147 -16.28 -14.33 -23.39
N GLY A 148 -16.99 -13.26 -23.04
CA GLY A 148 -16.76 -11.94 -23.62
C GLY A 148 -15.65 -11.22 -22.86
N LYS A 149 -14.63 -10.68 -23.56
CA LYS A 149 -13.66 -9.75 -22.94
C LYS A 149 -14.46 -8.64 -22.25
N ALA A 150 -14.29 -8.46 -20.94
CA ALA A 150 -14.98 -7.41 -20.20
C ALA A 150 -14.62 -6.05 -20.81
N ASN A 151 -15.61 -5.30 -21.29
CA ASN A 151 -15.42 -3.96 -21.83
C ASN A 151 -15.27 -2.97 -20.67
N LEU A 152 -14.04 -2.84 -20.15
CA LEU A 152 -13.72 -1.98 -19.01
C LEU A 152 -14.18 -0.52 -19.17
N PRO A 153 -13.98 0.14 -20.34
CA PRO A 153 -14.48 1.49 -20.58
C PRO A 153 -16.00 1.60 -20.38
N GLU A 154 -16.75 0.65 -20.93
CA GLU A 154 -18.21 0.60 -20.80
C GLU A 154 -18.63 0.34 -19.35
N ILE A 155 -17.94 -0.55 -18.64
CA ILE A 155 -18.19 -0.80 -17.23
C ILE A 155 -17.97 0.47 -16.41
N ALA A 156 -16.86 1.19 -16.61
CA ALA A 156 -16.56 2.42 -15.89
C ALA A 156 -17.58 3.52 -16.18
N SER A 157 -17.91 3.73 -17.45
CA SER A 157 -18.96 4.68 -17.86
C SER A 157 -20.30 4.33 -17.23
N ASN A 158 -20.70 3.05 -17.27
CA ASN A 158 -21.96 2.60 -16.69
C ASN A 158 -21.98 2.76 -15.17
N ILE A 159 -20.90 2.43 -14.46
CA ILE A 159 -20.81 2.63 -13.01
C ILE A 159 -20.93 4.11 -12.67
N LEU A 160 -20.14 4.97 -13.31
CA LEU A 160 -20.16 6.40 -13.04
C LEU A 160 -21.54 6.97 -13.34
N ASN A 161 -22.10 6.68 -14.52
CA ASN A 161 -23.45 7.10 -14.87
C ASN A 161 -24.47 6.59 -13.84
N GLN A 162 -24.42 5.32 -13.43
CA GLN A 162 -25.36 4.78 -12.44
C GLN A 162 -25.26 5.46 -11.08
N VAL A 163 -24.07 5.90 -10.67
CA VAL A 163 -23.89 6.67 -9.44
C VAL A 163 -24.48 8.07 -9.62
N LEU A 164 -24.14 8.77 -10.71
CA LEU A 164 -24.58 10.14 -10.96
C LEU A 164 -26.09 10.25 -11.21
N TYR A 165 -26.68 9.30 -11.96
CA TYR A 165 -28.12 9.27 -12.24
C TYR A 165 -28.98 9.05 -10.98
N LYS A 166 -28.38 8.58 -9.88
CA LYS A 166 -29.06 8.39 -8.59
C LYS A 166 -28.98 9.59 -7.67
N ILE A 167 -28.18 10.59 -8.01
CA ILE A 167 -28.18 11.86 -7.27
C ILE A 167 -29.39 12.65 -7.76
N PRO A 168 -30.35 13.02 -6.88
CA PRO A 168 -31.50 13.82 -7.27
C PRO A 168 -31.07 15.26 -7.64
N ASP A 169 -31.92 15.98 -8.36
CA ASP A 169 -31.66 17.40 -8.63
C ASP A 169 -31.84 18.23 -7.35
N ASP A 170 -32.88 17.90 -6.56
CA ASP A 170 -33.14 18.51 -5.25
C ASP A 170 -33.10 17.46 -4.14
N MET A 171 -32.51 17.80 -3.00
CA MET A 171 -32.41 16.91 -1.85
C MET A 171 -32.66 17.69 -0.56
N ASP A 172 -33.44 17.13 0.36
CA ASP A 172 -33.59 17.63 1.73
C ASP A 172 -33.56 16.45 2.70
N VAL A 173 -32.42 16.21 3.33
CA VAL A 173 -32.20 15.16 4.32
C VAL A 173 -32.05 15.81 5.68
N LYS A 174 -32.94 15.48 6.62
CA LYS A 174 -32.94 15.98 7.99
C LYS A 174 -32.77 14.84 8.99
N ASN A 175 -31.87 15.02 9.94
CA ASN A 175 -31.68 14.11 11.08
C ASN A 175 -31.44 12.64 10.66
N MET A 176 -30.59 12.42 9.66
CA MET A 176 -30.21 11.07 9.25
C MET A 176 -28.99 10.61 10.06
N VAL A 177 -29.14 9.57 10.87
CA VAL A 177 -28.07 9.09 11.76
C VAL A 177 -27.43 7.81 11.23
N PHE A 178 -26.14 7.85 10.91
CA PHE A 178 -25.35 6.67 10.57
C PHE A 178 -24.60 6.18 11.80
N LYS A 179 -24.83 4.94 12.20
CA LYS A 179 -24.19 4.28 13.34
C LYS A 179 -23.35 3.12 12.86
N LEU A 180 -22.12 3.03 13.32
CA LEU A 180 -21.29 1.85 13.22
C LEU A 180 -20.96 1.38 14.64
N ASN A 181 -21.37 0.17 14.96
CA ASN A 181 -21.11 -0.47 16.24
C ASN A 181 -20.20 -1.67 16.02
N ASP A 182 -18.92 -1.51 16.37
CA ASP A 182 -17.93 -2.59 16.39
C ASP A 182 -17.76 -3.03 17.84
N HIS A 183 -18.25 -4.23 18.17
CA HIS A 183 -18.34 -4.76 19.54
C HIS A 183 -17.01 -4.67 20.30
N ASP A 184 -15.90 -4.81 19.58
CA ASP A 184 -14.57 -4.97 20.18
C ASP A 184 -13.76 -3.68 20.30
N THR A 185 -14.06 -2.63 19.51
CA THR A 185 -13.06 -1.55 19.31
C THR A 185 -13.60 -0.12 19.16
N ALA A 186 -14.82 0.12 18.68
CA ALA A 186 -15.32 1.49 18.49
C ALA A 186 -16.83 1.59 18.21
N LYS A 187 -17.45 2.65 18.73
CA LYS A 187 -18.75 3.14 18.29
C LYS A 187 -18.54 4.45 17.55
N LEU A 188 -19.16 4.59 16.39
CA LEU A 188 -19.09 5.78 15.57
C LEU A 188 -20.52 6.17 15.19
N SER A 189 -20.86 7.44 15.40
CA SER A 189 -22.19 7.96 15.08
C SER A 189 -22.06 9.28 14.36
N PHE A 190 -22.73 9.40 13.22
CA PHE A 190 -22.79 10.62 12.41
C PHE A 190 -24.23 11.02 12.24
N ALA A 191 -24.64 12.18 12.74
CA ALA A 191 -25.91 12.78 12.37
C ALA A 191 -25.68 13.70 11.18
N THR A 192 -26.45 13.50 10.11
CA THR A 192 -26.28 14.23 8.85
C THR A 192 -27.56 14.97 8.52
N THR A 193 -27.39 16.25 8.19
CA THR A 193 -28.38 17.07 7.50
C THR A 193 -27.75 17.54 6.19
N ALA A 194 -28.44 17.37 5.08
CA ALA A 194 -27.91 17.69 3.76
C ALA A 194 -28.99 18.24 2.84
N THR A 195 -28.67 19.28 2.10
CA THR A 195 -29.54 19.90 1.10
C THR A 195 -28.83 19.99 -0.24
N ILE A 196 -29.54 19.68 -1.32
CA ILE A 196 -29.18 20.06 -2.68
C ILE A 196 -30.31 20.93 -3.21
N ASP A 197 -30.00 22.15 -3.63
CA ASP A 197 -30.95 23.10 -4.22
C ASP A 197 -30.36 23.66 -5.52
N GLY A 198 -30.96 23.34 -6.66
CA GLY A 198 -30.45 23.78 -7.96
C GLY A 198 -29.04 23.27 -8.28
N GLY A 199 -28.61 22.18 -7.63
CA GLY A 199 -27.26 21.62 -7.73
C GLY A 199 -26.28 22.11 -6.66
N ASP A 200 -26.60 23.15 -5.88
CA ASP A 200 -25.76 23.60 -4.77
C ASP A 200 -25.91 22.65 -3.58
N LEU A 201 -24.80 22.03 -3.17
CA LEU A 201 -24.75 21.09 -2.08
C LEU A 201 -24.28 21.79 -0.79
N LYS A 202 -25.06 21.62 0.28
CA LYS A 202 -24.66 21.94 1.64
C LYS A 202 -25.00 20.78 2.55
N SER A 203 -24.07 20.38 3.40
CA SER A 203 -24.30 19.32 4.38
C SER A 203 -23.57 19.61 5.66
N THR A 204 -24.22 19.33 6.77
CA THR A 204 -23.63 19.35 8.12
C THR A 204 -23.65 17.93 8.67
N ILE A 205 -22.51 17.48 9.19
CA ILE A 205 -22.33 16.16 9.77
C ILE A 205 -21.81 16.32 11.19
N ASP A 206 -22.65 16.02 12.17
CA ASP A 206 -22.27 15.99 13.58
C ASP A 206 -21.69 14.62 13.93
N VAL A 207 -20.42 14.60 14.30
CA VAL A 207 -19.67 13.40 14.66
C VAL A 207 -19.73 13.19 16.18
N ASN A 208 -20.06 11.96 16.60
CA ASN A 208 -20.05 11.51 17.99
C ASN A 208 -20.80 12.44 18.97
N ASN A 209 -22.01 12.89 18.61
CA ASN A 209 -22.84 13.76 19.46
C ASN A 209 -22.15 15.10 19.80
N ASN A 210 -21.78 15.88 18.78
CA ASN A 210 -21.19 17.23 18.86
C ASN A 210 -19.73 17.28 19.34
N GLU A 211 -18.97 16.18 19.23
CA GLU A 211 -17.52 16.22 19.44
C GLU A 211 -16.83 17.04 18.35
N SER A 212 -17.32 16.93 17.12
CA SER A 212 -16.90 17.70 15.95
C SER A 212 -18.08 17.86 14.99
N THR A 213 -18.25 19.05 14.43
CA THR A 213 -19.25 19.34 13.39
C THR A 213 -18.51 19.61 12.09
N TRP A 214 -18.84 18.82 11.06
CA TRP A 214 -18.23 18.91 9.74
C TRP A 214 -19.21 19.56 8.78
N HIS A 215 -18.67 20.39 7.91
CA HIS A 215 -19.40 21.02 6.82
C HIS A 215 -18.88 20.47 5.51
N VAL A 216 -19.79 20.08 4.64
CA VAL A 216 -19.50 19.68 3.26
C VAL A 216 -20.27 20.61 2.34
N ASN A 217 -19.54 21.45 1.61
CA ASN A 217 -20.11 22.38 0.66
C ASN A 217 -19.62 22.03 -0.76
N GLY A 218 -20.40 22.42 -1.76
CA GLY A 218 -19.96 22.35 -3.14
C GLY A 218 -21.14 22.34 -4.10
N TYR A 219 -21.00 21.65 -5.22
CA TYR A 219 -22.04 21.55 -6.22
C TYR A 219 -22.06 20.16 -6.85
N VAL A 220 -23.22 19.76 -7.34
CA VAL A 220 -23.42 18.51 -8.06
C VAL A 220 -24.26 18.79 -9.30
N ASN A 221 -23.68 18.56 -10.48
CA ASN A 221 -24.39 18.60 -11.75
C ASN A 221 -24.28 17.22 -12.43
N PRO A 222 -25.21 16.29 -12.14
CA PRO A 222 -25.20 14.96 -12.74
C PRO A 222 -25.32 14.96 -14.27
N GLY A 223 -25.89 16.03 -14.84
CA GLY A 223 -26.10 16.17 -16.29
C GLY A 223 -24.80 16.40 -17.06
N SER A 224 -23.96 17.33 -16.57
CA SER A 224 -22.62 17.59 -17.12
C SER A 224 -21.54 16.64 -16.57
N LYS A 225 -21.89 15.81 -15.57
CA LYS A 225 -20.97 14.95 -14.81
C LYS A 225 -19.89 15.75 -14.10
N GLU A 226 -20.29 16.89 -13.55
CA GLU A 226 -19.45 17.77 -12.77
C GLU A 226 -19.89 17.72 -11.32
N LEU A 227 -18.92 17.71 -10.41
CA LEU A 227 -19.19 17.68 -8.98
C LEU A 227 -17.98 18.17 -8.21
N ASN A 228 -18.24 18.94 -7.17
CA ASN A 228 -17.24 19.45 -6.26
C ASN A 228 -17.74 19.27 -4.83
N PHE A 229 -16.85 18.76 -3.97
CA PHE A 229 -17.10 18.61 -2.55
C PHE A 229 -15.90 19.16 -1.80
N MET A 230 -16.14 20.07 -0.86
CA MET A 230 -15.16 20.57 0.09
C MET A 230 -15.66 20.30 1.51
N ALA A 231 -14.91 19.50 2.25
CA ALA A 231 -15.16 19.19 3.65
C ALA A 231 -14.22 20.00 4.56
N TYR A 232 -14.74 20.54 5.66
CA TYR A 232 -13.99 21.20 6.74
C TYR A 232 -14.74 21.07 8.08
N ALA A 233 -14.09 21.38 9.21
CA ALA A 233 -14.73 21.35 10.54
C ALA A 233 -14.67 22.71 11.25
N ASP A 234 -15.61 22.97 12.16
CA ASP A 234 -15.66 24.23 12.91
C ASP A 234 -14.55 24.33 13.96
N GLY A 235 -13.54 25.18 13.71
CA GLY A 235 -12.45 25.46 14.66
C GLY A 235 -11.61 24.25 15.07
N LYS A 236 -11.82 23.10 14.42
CA LYS A 236 -11.19 21.80 14.69
C LYS A 236 -10.77 21.15 13.38
N LYS A 237 -9.96 20.09 13.47
CA LYS A 237 -9.61 19.26 12.32
C LYS A 237 -10.69 18.23 12.06
N LEU A 238 -10.83 17.83 10.81
CA LEU A 238 -11.57 16.63 10.43
C LEU A 238 -10.76 15.42 10.91
N GLU A 239 -11.25 14.71 11.92
CA GLU A 239 -10.59 13.54 12.50
C GLU A 239 -11.43 12.28 12.32
N LEU A 240 -10.78 11.14 12.07
CA LEU A 240 -11.47 9.85 11.99
C LEU A 240 -11.04 8.95 13.17
N PRO A 241 -11.62 9.13 14.38
CA PRO A 241 -11.22 8.36 15.57
C PRO A 241 -11.25 6.85 15.37
N TYR A 242 -12.18 6.35 14.55
CA TYR A 242 -12.31 4.94 14.22
C TYR A 242 -11.03 4.34 13.59
N LEU A 243 -10.33 5.10 12.73
CA LEU A 243 -9.08 4.63 12.11
C LEU A 243 -7.97 4.48 13.14
N ASN A 244 -7.92 5.35 14.15
CA ASN A 244 -6.94 5.28 15.21
C ASN A 244 -7.14 4.02 16.07
N ASN A 245 -8.38 3.75 16.50
CA ASN A 245 -8.66 2.60 17.36
C ASN A 245 -8.47 1.26 16.65
N LYS A 246 -8.80 1.18 15.35
CA LYS A 246 -8.78 -0.08 14.60
C LYS A 246 -7.47 -0.35 13.86
N LEU A 247 -6.85 0.69 13.30
CA LEU A 247 -5.68 0.58 12.43
C LEU A 247 -4.43 1.20 13.06
N HIS A 248 -4.53 1.72 14.28
CA HIS A 248 -3.49 2.49 14.98
C HIS A 248 -2.97 3.68 14.16
N ALA A 249 -3.82 4.19 13.26
CA ALA A 249 -3.48 5.25 12.33
C ALA A 249 -4.24 6.54 12.69
N LYS A 250 -3.52 7.56 13.14
CA LYS A 250 -4.07 8.90 13.34
C LYS A 250 -4.10 9.61 11.98
N LEU A 251 -5.29 10.04 11.57
CA LEU A 251 -5.51 10.80 10.34
C LEU A 251 -6.39 12.00 10.66
N SER A 252 -5.89 13.21 10.38
CA SER A 252 -6.68 14.43 10.48
C SER A 252 -6.34 15.42 9.38
N PHE A 253 -7.24 16.32 9.02
CA PHE A 253 -7.00 17.36 8.01
C PHE A 253 -7.86 18.60 8.27
N ASP A 254 -7.42 19.78 7.83
CA ASP A 254 -8.20 21.01 8.00
C ASP A 254 -9.28 21.11 6.91
N THR A 255 -8.88 20.86 5.66
CA THR A 255 -9.79 20.85 4.51
C THR A 255 -9.47 19.70 3.58
N LEU A 256 -10.49 19.05 3.04
CA LEU A 256 -10.39 18.05 1.97
C LEU A 256 -11.32 18.46 0.84
N GLN A 257 -10.79 18.55 -0.38
CA GLN A 257 -11.57 18.86 -1.57
C GLN A 257 -11.44 17.75 -2.60
N THR A 258 -12.57 17.41 -3.24
CA THR A 258 -12.65 16.47 -4.35
C THR A 258 -13.49 17.08 -5.45
N GLU A 259 -13.02 16.97 -6.68
CA GLU A 259 -13.68 17.51 -7.87
C GLU A 259 -13.64 16.49 -8.99
N LEU A 260 -14.78 16.26 -9.63
CA LEU A 260 -14.89 15.63 -10.94
C LEU A 260 -15.20 16.74 -11.94
N LYS A 261 -14.27 16.97 -12.86
CA LYS A 261 -14.38 18.02 -13.88
C LYS A 261 -15.13 17.53 -15.12
N ASN A 262 -14.91 16.27 -15.52
CA ASN A 262 -15.63 15.66 -16.65
C ASN A 262 -15.40 14.14 -16.66
N ALA A 263 -16.29 13.41 -17.34
CA ALA A 263 -16.07 12.00 -17.67
C ALA A 263 -16.70 11.59 -19.01
N LYS A 264 -15.86 11.38 -20.02
CA LYS A 264 -16.28 11.13 -21.40
C LYS A 264 -15.36 10.13 -22.12
N TYR A 265 -15.86 9.55 -23.20
CA TYR A 265 -15.02 8.76 -24.09
C TYR A 265 -14.01 9.64 -24.84
N SER A 266 -12.81 9.10 -25.04
CA SER A 266 -11.71 9.72 -25.78
C SER A 266 -11.06 8.62 -26.63
N GLY A 267 -11.52 8.45 -27.87
CA GLY A 267 -11.24 7.23 -28.64
C GLY A 267 -11.92 6.02 -28.00
N ASP A 268 -11.17 4.93 -27.84
CA ASP A 268 -11.66 3.68 -27.21
C ASP A 268 -11.64 3.72 -25.66
N ASP A 269 -11.02 4.74 -25.08
CA ASP A 269 -10.86 4.87 -23.63
C ASP A 269 -11.98 5.71 -23.01
N TYR A 270 -12.38 5.36 -21.79
CA TYR A 270 -13.21 6.23 -20.95
C TYR A 270 -12.32 7.07 -20.05
N LYS A 271 -12.27 8.39 -20.31
CA LYS A 271 -11.45 9.36 -19.58
C LYS A 271 -12.25 10.02 -18.47
N ILE A 272 -11.71 10.02 -17.26
CA ILE A 272 -12.26 10.66 -16.06
C ILE A 272 -11.26 11.69 -15.58
N SER A 273 -11.64 12.97 -15.61
CA SER A 273 -10.79 14.10 -15.21
C SER A 273 -11.27 14.67 -13.89
N GLY A 274 -10.36 14.84 -12.93
CA GLY A 274 -10.71 15.33 -11.60
C GLY A 274 -9.54 16.00 -10.88
N SER A 275 -9.85 16.58 -9.71
CA SER A 275 -8.84 17.10 -8.80
C SER A 275 -9.13 16.70 -7.36
N TRP A 276 -8.09 16.49 -6.59
CA TRP A 276 -8.17 16.24 -5.14
C TRP A 276 -7.18 17.16 -4.45
N SER A 277 -7.57 17.80 -3.37
CA SER A 277 -6.65 18.60 -2.57
C SER A 277 -6.89 18.41 -1.08
N VAL A 278 -5.83 18.55 -0.30
CA VAL A 278 -5.87 18.46 1.15
C VAL A 278 -4.95 19.50 1.76
N LYS A 279 -5.39 20.11 2.87
CA LYS A 279 -4.59 21.04 3.66
C LYS A 279 -4.38 20.53 5.07
N ASN A 280 -3.16 20.73 5.58
CA ASN A 280 -2.72 20.38 6.93
C ASN A 280 -3.09 18.94 7.34
N MET A 281 -2.88 17.98 6.43
CA MET A 281 -3.11 16.58 6.71
C MET A 281 -2.02 16.06 7.66
N LEU A 282 -2.44 15.55 8.81
CA LEU A 282 -1.60 14.84 9.76
C LEU A 282 -1.80 13.34 9.56
N ILE A 283 -0.69 12.62 9.43
CA ILE A 283 -0.65 11.17 9.40
C ILE A 283 0.31 10.71 10.50
N ASN A 284 -0.17 9.90 11.44
CA ASN A 284 0.67 9.10 12.30
C ASN A 284 0.35 7.62 12.08
N GLN A 285 1.33 6.86 11.62
CA GLN A 285 1.22 5.41 11.53
C GLN A 285 2.60 4.78 11.71
N PRO A 286 2.84 3.89 12.71
CA PRO A 286 4.18 3.40 13.04
C PRO A 286 4.95 2.71 11.90
N ARG A 287 4.27 2.21 10.87
CA ARG A 287 4.91 1.63 9.67
C ARG A 287 5.39 2.68 8.67
N ILE A 288 4.79 3.87 8.67
CA ILE A 288 5.10 4.98 7.76
C ILE A 288 6.19 5.85 8.37
N ALA A 289 5.99 6.31 9.61
CA ALA A 289 6.92 7.11 10.40
C ALA A 289 6.69 6.86 11.89
N SER A 290 7.68 7.20 12.72
CA SER A 290 7.59 7.10 14.18
C SER A 290 6.97 8.33 14.84
N ASN A 291 6.99 9.45 14.13
CA ASN A 291 6.51 10.76 14.51
C ASN A 291 5.34 11.19 13.61
N ASP A 292 4.65 12.26 14.00
CA ASP A 292 3.57 12.85 13.21
C ASP A 292 4.12 13.43 11.90
N ILE A 293 3.58 12.99 10.77
CA ILE A 293 3.87 13.56 9.45
C ILE A 293 2.80 14.59 9.11
N ILE A 294 3.21 15.83 8.83
CA ILE A 294 2.29 16.91 8.49
C ILE A 294 2.50 17.36 7.04
N ILE A 295 1.47 17.13 6.22
CA ILE A 295 1.38 17.59 4.84
C ILE A 295 0.60 18.90 4.82
N GLN A 296 1.30 20.03 4.71
CA GLN A 296 0.68 21.36 4.77
C GLN A 296 -0.30 21.61 3.62
N SER A 297 0.08 21.24 2.40
CA SER A 297 -0.76 21.37 1.21
C SER A 297 -0.35 20.35 0.17
N ALA A 298 -1.29 19.53 -0.28
CA ALA A 298 -1.11 18.63 -1.41
C ALA A 298 -2.31 18.71 -2.35
N LYS A 299 -2.04 18.64 -3.65
CA LYS A 299 -3.08 18.62 -4.70
C LYS A 299 -2.70 17.59 -5.76
N LEU A 300 -3.67 16.91 -6.31
CA LEU A 300 -3.53 16.06 -7.49
C LEU A 300 -4.57 16.48 -8.51
N ASP A 301 -4.14 16.99 -9.65
CA ASP A 301 -4.96 17.09 -10.85
C ASP A 301 -4.72 15.81 -11.67
N ALA A 302 -5.74 14.98 -11.86
CA ALA A 302 -5.58 13.68 -12.50
C ALA A 302 -6.49 13.50 -13.72
N ASP A 303 -5.93 12.82 -14.71
CA ASP A 303 -6.64 12.22 -15.81
C ASP A 303 -6.53 10.70 -15.71
N ILE A 304 -7.65 10.05 -15.40
CA ILE A 304 -7.72 8.58 -15.32
C ILE A 304 -8.29 8.05 -16.63
N LEU A 305 -7.55 7.16 -17.28
CA LEU A 305 -7.96 6.45 -18.49
C LEU A 305 -8.34 5.02 -18.15
N VAL A 306 -9.57 4.65 -18.47
CA VAL A 306 -10.03 3.27 -18.42
C VAL A 306 -10.09 2.75 -19.85
N GLY A 307 -9.09 1.96 -20.24
CA GLY A 307 -9.01 1.34 -21.55
C GLY A 307 -9.53 -0.11 -21.55
N PRO A 308 -9.60 -0.77 -22.72
CA PRO A 308 -10.25 -2.09 -22.89
C PRO A 308 -9.75 -3.17 -21.94
N ASN A 309 -8.48 -3.08 -21.53
CA ASN A 309 -7.84 -4.02 -20.63
C ASN A 309 -6.86 -3.34 -19.66
N TYR A 310 -6.98 -2.05 -19.40
CA TYR A 310 -6.10 -1.37 -18.46
C TYR A 310 -6.79 -0.22 -17.74
N ILE A 311 -6.22 0.18 -16.62
CA ILE A 311 -6.53 1.44 -15.95
C ILE A 311 -5.21 2.21 -15.84
N ALA A 312 -5.22 3.48 -16.23
CA ALA A 312 -4.05 4.32 -16.16
C ALA A 312 -4.35 5.69 -15.55
N LEU A 313 -3.39 6.23 -14.80
CA LEU A 313 -3.22 7.64 -14.52
C LEU A 313 -2.34 8.22 -15.64
N ASP A 314 -2.90 9.11 -16.44
CA ASP A 314 -2.22 9.68 -17.61
C ASP A 314 -1.09 10.63 -17.22
N SER A 315 -0.08 10.76 -18.09
CA SER A 315 1.07 11.64 -17.88
C SER A 315 0.73 13.14 -17.85
N THR A 316 -0.44 13.55 -18.32
CA THR A 316 -0.94 14.92 -18.12
C THR A 316 -1.30 15.23 -16.67
N SER A 317 -1.42 14.20 -15.83
CA SER A 317 -1.69 14.36 -14.41
C SER A 317 -0.53 15.06 -13.70
N THR A 318 -0.85 15.93 -12.75
CA THR A 318 0.15 16.68 -11.98
C THR A 318 -0.18 16.61 -10.50
N ALA A 319 0.78 16.16 -9.71
CA ALA A 319 0.75 16.17 -8.26
C ALA A 319 1.59 17.32 -7.74
N TYR A 320 1.03 18.06 -6.80
CA TYR A 320 1.63 19.21 -6.14
C TYR A 320 1.79 18.92 -4.66
N LEU A 321 2.94 19.30 -4.13
CA LEU A 321 3.21 19.34 -2.71
C LEU A 321 3.76 20.74 -2.41
N LYS A 322 2.95 21.58 -1.78
CA LYS A 322 3.15 23.04 -1.79
C LYS A 322 3.43 23.56 -3.22
N ASN A 323 4.65 24.05 -3.46
CA ASN A 323 5.10 24.60 -4.74
C ASN A 323 5.89 23.58 -5.59
N ALA A 324 6.21 22.40 -5.04
CA ALA A 324 6.87 21.34 -5.79
C ALA A 324 5.84 20.55 -6.61
N GLN A 325 6.21 20.21 -7.84
CA GLN A 325 5.35 19.51 -8.80
C GLN A 325 6.01 18.25 -9.36
N ILE A 326 5.20 17.25 -9.64
CA ILE A 326 5.61 16.00 -10.28
C ILE A 326 4.49 15.47 -11.16
N HIS A 327 4.84 14.87 -12.29
CA HIS A 327 3.93 14.30 -13.28
C HIS A 327 3.94 12.78 -13.17
N PRO A 328 3.03 12.18 -12.39
CA PRO A 328 2.91 10.74 -12.28
C PRO A 328 2.17 10.14 -13.47
N PHE A 329 2.70 9.05 -14.00
CA PHE A 329 2.01 8.14 -14.89
C PHE A 329 2.00 6.75 -14.26
N VAL A 330 0.83 6.15 -14.14
CA VAL A 330 0.68 4.79 -13.58
C VAL A 330 -0.21 4.02 -14.53
N LYS A 331 0.21 2.85 -15.00
CA LYS A 331 -0.65 1.99 -15.82
C LYS A 331 -0.65 0.57 -15.28
N TYR A 332 -1.84 0.06 -15.08
CA TYR A 332 -2.08 -1.32 -14.68
C TYR A 332 -2.86 -2.03 -15.77
N THR A 333 -2.18 -2.95 -16.47
CA THR A 333 -2.81 -3.76 -17.51
C THR A 333 -3.38 -5.04 -16.91
N LEU A 334 -4.67 -5.23 -17.13
CA LEU A 334 -5.50 -6.36 -16.74
C LEU A 334 -5.52 -7.40 -17.88
N GLY A 335 -5.54 -8.69 -17.53
CA GLY A 335 -5.56 -9.78 -18.50
C GLY A 335 -4.89 -11.05 -17.98
N LYS A 336 -4.58 -11.99 -18.88
CA LYS A 336 -3.78 -13.19 -18.55
C LYS A 336 -2.37 -12.82 -18.07
N ASN A 337 -1.81 -11.74 -18.61
CA ASN A 337 -0.51 -11.20 -18.20
C ASN A 337 -0.76 -9.85 -17.54
N LYS A 338 -0.40 -9.72 -16.26
CA LYS A 338 -0.48 -8.43 -15.56
C LYS A 338 0.78 -7.64 -15.83
N ILE A 339 0.63 -6.35 -16.13
CA ILE A 339 1.76 -5.44 -16.35
C ILE A 339 1.57 -4.24 -15.42
N TYR A 340 2.65 -3.89 -14.71
CA TYR A 340 2.73 -2.72 -13.86
C TYR A 340 3.70 -1.73 -14.49
N GLU A 341 3.24 -0.51 -14.74
CA GLU A 341 4.05 0.58 -15.24
C GLU A 341 3.90 1.79 -14.30
N LEU A 342 5.03 2.39 -13.93
CA LEU A 342 5.08 3.61 -13.15
C LEU A 342 6.17 4.50 -13.74
N LYS A 343 5.81 5.72 -14.11
CA LYS A 343 6.76 6.77 -14.45
C LYS A 343 6.48 7.98 -13.58
N LEU A 344 7.52 8.59 -13.05
CA LEU A 344 7.41 9.85 -12.33
C LEU A 344 8.40 10.81 -12.98
N ASN A 345 7.92 11.98 -13.40
CA ASN A 345 8.78 13.00 -13.98
C ASN A 345 8.57 14.32 -13.25
N ALA A 346 9.63 14.90 -12.73
CA ALA A 346 9.64 16.26 -12.21
C ALA A 346 10.60 17.06 -13.06
N GLU A 347 10.11 18.14 -13.68
CA GLU A 347 10.96 19.08 -14.40
C GLU A 347 11.94 19.78 -13.45
N GLU A 348 12.87 20.56 -14.02
CA GLU A 348 13.85 21.32 -13.26
C GLU A 348 13.16 22.32 -12.32
N GLN A 349 13.38 22.17 -11.02
CA GLN A 349 12.74 22.95 -9.96
C GLN A 349 13.77 23.44 -8.95
N ASP A 350 13.46 24.56 -8.28
CA ASP A 350 14.30 25.08 -7.20
C ASP A 350 14.48 24.03 -6.10
N ALA A 351 15.74 23.74 -5.76
CA ALA A 351 16.08 22.65 -4.84
C ALA A 351 15.59 22.92 -3.42
N GLN A 352 15.66 24.19 -2.97
CA GLN A 352 15.18 24.57 -1.65
C GLN A 352 13.66 24.48 -1.60
N GLY A 353 12.95 24.93 -2.65
CA GLY A 353 11.51 24.82 -2.78
C GLY A 353 11.01 23.38 -2.75
N VAL A 354 11.73 22.44 -3.39
CA VAL A 354 11.43 21.00 -3.30
C VAL A 354 11.66 20.46 -1.89
N LEU A 355 12.75 20.85 -1.23
CA LEU A 355 13.04 20.42 0.13
C LEU A 355 11.99 20.93 1.13
N ASP A 356 11.63 22.20 1.03
CA ASP A 356 10.62 22.86 1.87
C ASP A 356 9.20 22.36 1.60
N ALA A 357 8.96 21.75 0.43
CA ALA A 357 7.70 21.10 0.10
C ALA A 357 7.49 19.79 0.85
N PHE A 358 8.55 19.03 1.16
CA PHE A 358 8.40 17.75 1.83
C PHE A 358 7.61 17.87 3.15
N PRO A 359 6.82 16.84 3.51
CA PRO A 359 6.05 16.86 4.74
C PRO A 359 6.95 17.07 5.97
N GLN A 360 6.48 17.87 6.91
CA GLN A 360 7.18 18.03 8.19
C GLN A 360 7.17 16.71 8.95
N GLY A 361 8.28 16.40 9.62
CA GLY A 361 8.49 15.12 10.29
C GLY A 361 8.93 13.98 9.37
N LEU A 362 8.96 14.14 8.05
CA LEU A 362 9.37 13.05 7.16
C LEU A 362 10.89 12.77 7.21
N PHE A 363 11.71 13.82 7.30
CA PHE A 363 13.18 13.75 7.25
C PHE A 363 13.80 14.47 8.46
N GLU A 364 13.74 13.84 9.64
CA GLU A 364 14.19 14.44 10.91
C GLU A 364 15.68 14.82 10.91
N SER A 365 16.55 13.99 10.31
CA SER A 365 18.00 14.20 10.28
C SER A 365 18.39 15.37 9.37
N LEU A 366 17.56 15.64 8.35
CA LEU A 366 17.74 16.70 7.37
C LEU A 366 16.99 18.00 7.71
N GLU A 367 16.24 18.03 8.81
CA GLU A 367 15.49 19.22 9.22
C GLU A 367 16.42 20.42 9.41
N GLY A 368 16.11 21.55 8.76
CA GLY A 368 16.93 22.76 8.77
C GLY A 368 18.03 22.80 7.70
N LEU A 369 18.20 21.76 6.88
CA LEU A 369 19.12 21.75 5.74
C LEU A 369 18.75 22.89 4.77
N LYS A 370 19.75 23.70 4.38
CA LYS A 370 19.59 24.71 3.33
C LYS A 370 20.46 24.38 2.13
N VAL A 371 19.85 24.48 0.95
CA VAL A 371 20.46 24.16 -0.34
C VAL A 371 20.19 25.28 -1.33
N GLN A 372 21.00 25.33 -2.38
CA GLN A 372 20.82 26.22 -3.52
C GLN A 372 20.91 25.44 -4.83
N GLY A 373 20.48 26.06 -5.92
CA GLY A 373 20.44 25.45 -7.25
C GLY A 373 19.12 24.76 -7.50
N LYS A 374 19.10 23.85 -8.47
CA LYS A 374 17.88 23.19 -8.94
C LYS A 374 18.05 21.67 -9.02
N VAL A 375 16.93 20.98 -9.05
CA VAL A 375 16.86 19.52 -9.19
C VAL A 375 15.81 19.12 -10.21
N LYS A 376 16.10 18.06 -10.96
CA LYS A 376 15.19 17.39 -11.90
C LYS A 376 15.11 15.93 -11.49
N TYR A 377 13.94 15.31 -11.58
CA TYR A 377 13.76 13.91 -11.19
C TYR A 377 13.06 13.10 -12.27
N SER A 378 13.53 11.88 -12.50
CA SER A 378 12.85 10.90 -13.34
C SER A 378 12.90 9.52 -12.70
N LEU A 379 11.80 8.79 -12.78
CA LEU A 379 11.72 7.38 -12.42
C LEU A 379 10.93 6.65 -13.50
N ASN A 380 11.42 5.49 -13.90
CA ASN A 380 10.76 4.59 -14.83
C ASN A 380 10.80 3.16 -14.28
N PHE A 381 9.64 2.58 -14.07
CA PHE A 381 9.44 1.22 -13.62
C PHE A 381 8.48 0.48 -14.54
N TYR A 382 8.87 -0.72 -14.96
CA TYR A 382 8.08 -1.62 -15.78
C TYR A 382 8.27 -3.06 -15.29
N LEU A 383 7.16 -3.76 -15.01
CA LEU A 383 7.17 -5.16 -14.61
C LEU A 383 6.09 -5.94 -15.37
N ASP A 384 6.53 -6.83 -16.27
CA ASP A 384 5.69 -7.90 -16.80
C ASP A 384 5.77 -9.11 -15.86
N THR A 385 4.64 -9.47 -15.27
CA THR A 385 4.54 -10.59 -14.33
C THR A 385 4.81 -11.96 -14.97
N LYS A 386 4.72 -12.10 -16.29
CA LYS A 386 5.03 -13.33 -17.03
C LYS A 386 6.54 -13.53 -17.19
N VAL A 387 7.30 -12.43 -17.28
CA VAL A 387 8.76 -12.45 -17.40
C VAL A 387 9.36 -11.50 -16.36
N PRO A 388 9.32 -11.83 -15.05
CA PRO A 388 9.76 -10.91 -13.99
C PRO A 388 11.22 -10.46 -14.12
N ASP A 389 12.08 -11.27 -14.74
CA ASP A 389 13.49 -10.94 -14.99
C ASP A 389 13.66 -9.82 -16.05
N SER A 390 12.60 -9.49 -16.81
CA SER A 390 12.57 -8.36 -17.75
C SER A 390 12.26 -7.01 -17.10
N VAL A 391 12.11 -6.98 -15.76
CA VAL A 391 11.82 -5.75 -15.01
C VAL A 391 12.76 -4.63 -15.41
N ARG A 392 12.21 -3.44 -15.68
CA ARG A 392 12.97 -2.22 -15.92
C ARG A 392 12.78 -1.31 -14.72
N PHE A 393 13.88 -0.78 -14.22
CA PHE A 393 13.89 0.20 -13.14
C PHE A 393 15.05 1.14 -13.40
N ASN A 394 14.74 2.43 -13.53
CA ASN A 394 15.71 3.52 -13.59
C ASN A 394 15.17 4.67 -12.74
N SER A 395 16.03 5.29 -11.93
CA SER A 395 15.64 6.38 -11.05
C SER A 395 16.79 7.36 -10.94
N THR A 396 16.58 8.58 -11.46
CA THR A 396 17.62 9.60 -11.57
C THR A 396 17.16 10.89 -10.91
N LEU A 397 17.94 11.39 -9.96
CA LEU A 397 17.82 12.73 -9.41
C LEU A 397 19.00 13.55 -9.93
N THR A 398 18.74 14.42 -10.91
CA THR A 398 19.75 15.23 -11.59
C THR A 398 19.81 16.62 -10.96
N PRO A 399 20.95 16.97 -10.36
CA PRO A 399 21.20 18.30 -9.82
C PRO A 399 21.67 19.27 -10.90
N VAL A 400 21.31 20.55 -10.76
CA VAL A 400 21.75 21.66 -11.61
C VAL A 400 22.24 22.78 -10.71
N ASN A 401 23.55 23.02 -10.68
CA ASN A 401 24.20 23.98 -9.77
C ASN A 401 23.85 23.74 -8.27
N PHE A 402 23.56 22.50 -7.90
CA PHE A 402 23.17 22.13 -6.54
C PHE A 402 24.33 22.31 -5.56
N LYS A 403 24.10 22.99 -4.44
CA LYS A 403 25.06 23.06 -3.32
C LYS A 403 24.34 23.07 -1.99
N ILE A 404 24.97 22.49 -0.97
CA ILE A 404 24.54 22.61 0.42
C ILE A 404 25.12 23.90 0.99
N VAL A 405 24.26 24.76 1.53
CA VAL A 405 24.62 26.08 2.10
C VAL A 405 24.68 25.98 3.63
N GLN A 406 23.79 25.21 4.23
CA GLN A 406 23.72 25.02 5.67
C GLN A 406 23.34 23.58 6.00
N TRP A 407 24.01 22.99 6.98
CA TRP A 407 23.61 21.69 7.53
C TRP A 407 22.30 21.80 8.31
N GLY A 408 21.49 20.74 8.25
CA GLY A 408 20.35 20.58 9.13
C GLY A 408 20.77 20.11 10.52
N LYS A 409 19.85 19.45 11.24
CA LYS A 409 20.11 18.82 12.55
C LYS A 409 21.34 17.91 12.55
N THR A 410 21.64 17.28 11.41
CA THR A 410 22.78 16.36 11.27
C THR A 410 23.83 16.91 10.31
N ASN A 411 25.08 17.00 10.78
CA ASN A 411 26.23 17.26 9.92
C ASN A 411 26.63 15.97 9.15
N LEU A 412 26.40 15.97 7.83
CA LEU A 412 26.70 14.83 6.96
C LEU A 412 28.19 14.63 6.66
N GLN A 413 29.06 15.53 7.14
CA GLN A 413 30.51 15.42 7.07
C GLN A 413 31.14 14.89 8.36
N LYS A 414 30.36 14.59 9.41
CA LYS A 414 30.90 14.16 10.72
C LYS A 414 31.82 12.94 10.62
N ILE A 415 31.56 12.05 9.64
CA ILE A 415 32.35 10.84 9.37
C ILE A 415 33.80 11.16 8.98
N ASN A 416 34.10 12.36 8.49
CA ASN A 416 35.48 12.75 8.15
C ASN A 416 36.37 12.93 9.39
N ASN A 417 35.78 13.09 10.58
CA ASN A 417 36.49 13.30 11.84
C ASN A 417 36.27 12.12 12.80
N THR A 418 36.88 12.19 13.99
CA THR A 418 36.59 11.27 15.08
C THR A 418 35.18 11.51 15.61
N PHE A 419 34.40 10.44 15.79
CA PHE A 419 33.05 10.52 16.36
C PHE A 419 32.74 9.27 17.20
N VAL A 420 31.72 9.35 18.05
CA VAL A 420 31.22 8.20 18.82
C VAL A 420 30.06 7.55 18.06
N TYR A 421 30.16 6.24 17.84
CA TYR A 421 29.11 5.41 17.27
C TYR A 421 28.44 4.59 18.37
N THR A 422 27.13 4.75 18.53
CA THR A 422 26.32 3.99 19.49
C THR A 422 25.34 3.10 18.71
N PRO A 423 25.58 1.77 18.63
CA PRO A 423 24.61 0.85 18.06
C PRO A 423 23.36 0.78 18.95
N TYR A 424 22.21 0.41 18.39
CA TYR A 424 20.99 0.17 19.16
C TYR A 424 20.47 -1.25 18.90
N GLU A 425 19.99 -1.95 19.92
CA GLU A 425 19.40 -3.28 19.82
C GLU A 425 18.06 -3.30 20.56
N TYR A 426 16.97 -3.68 19.88
CA TYR A 426 15.60 -3.64 20.41
C TYR A 426 15.23 -2.32 21.09
N GLY A 427 15.69 -1.19 20.53
CA GLY A 427 15.45 0.16 21.07
C GLY A 427 16.36 0.56 22.23
N LYS A 428 17.27 -0.30 22.67
CA LYS A 428 18.24 -0.01 23.74
C LYS A 428 19.60 0.35 23.14
N PRO A 429 20.29 1.40 23.63
CA PRO A 429 21.65 1.68 23.20
C PRO A 429 22.59 0.55 23.65
N MET A 430 23.50 0.16 22.77
CA MET A 430 24.63 -0.72 23.04
C MET A 430 25.85 0.11 23.49
N ARG A 431 27.02 -0.51 23.62
CA ARG A 431 28.23 0.24 24.02
C ARG A 431 28.60 1.29 22.99
N ASP A 432 29.12 2.42 23.49
CA ASP A 432 29.72 3.46 22.67
C ASP A 432 31.06 2.99 22.07
N ILE A 433 31.25 3.29 20.79
CA ILE A 433 32.44 2.92 20.03
C ILE A 433 33.02 4.20 19.42
N THR A 434 34.20 4.61 19.90
CA THR A 434 34.92 5.73 19.30
C THR A 434 35.47 5.32 17.93
N ILE A 435 35.09 6.04 16.87
CA ILE A 435 35.55 5.83 15.51
C ILE A 435 36.64 6.86 15.21
N GLY A 436 37.88 6.49 15.51
CA GLY A 436 39.07 7.30 15.26
C GLY A 436 40.30 6.73 15.96
N PRO A 437 41.48 7.36 15.78
CA PRO A 437 42.77 6.82 16.23
C PRO A 437 42.90 6.58 17.74
N SER A 438 42.07 7.23 18.57
CA SER A 438 42.06 7.03 20.03
C SER A 438 41.49 5.68 20.45
N ASN A 439 40.74 4.99 19.58
CA ASN A 439 40.27 3.65 19.84
C ASN A 439 41.31 2.62 19.38
N PRO A 440 41.88 1.77 20.27
CA PRO A 440 42.86 0.76 19.87
C PRO A 440 42.30 -0.31 18.93
N ASN A 441 40.96 -0.43 18.84
CA ASN A 441 40.28 -1.29 17.88
C ASN A 441 39.97 -0.62 16.54
N PHE A 442 40.17 0.70 16.42
CA PHE A 442 40.06 1.39 15.13
C PHE A 442 41.24 0.98 14.24
N THR A 443 40.92 0.55 13.03
CA THR A 443 41.92 0.10 12.05
C THR A 443 41.84 0.98 10.80
N PRO A 444 42.88 1.77 10.48
CA PRO A 444 42.95 2.50 9.22
C PRO A 444 42.83 1.58 8.02
N LEU A 445 42.25 2.04 6.91
CA LEU A 445 42.00 1.20 5.73
C LEU A 445 43.29 0.58 5.17
N SER A 446 44.40 1.30 5.25
CA SER A 446 45.73 0.82 4.84
C SER A 446 46.27 -0.34 5.68
N ALA A 447 45.79 -0.50 6.91
CA ALA A 447 46.17 -1.56 7.84
C ALA A 447 45.20 -2.76 7.82
N ILE A 448 44.25 -2.78 6.89
CA ILE A 448 43.31 -3.88 6.69
C ILE A 448 43.79 -4.76 5.54
N SER A 449 43.82 -6.09 5.75
CA SER A 449 44.21 -7.06 4.72
C SER A 449 43.38 -6.90 3.44
N LYS A 450 44.06 -6.83 2.29
CA LYS A 450 43.41 -6.81 0.96
C LYS A 450 42.50 -8.01 0.73
N ASN A 451 42.81 -9.16 1.33
CA ASN A 451 41.98 -10.35 1.24
C ASN A 451 40.58 -10.12 1.83
N PHE A 452 40.52 -9.50 3.01
CA PHE A 452 39.25 -9.15 3.66
C PHE A 452 38.51 -8.07 2.87
N ILE A 453 39.20 -6.99 2.47
CA ILE A 453 38.59 -5.91 1.68
C ILE A 453 37.94 -6.48 0.41
N ASN A 454 38.69 -7.28 -0.35
CA ASN A 454 38.21 -7.88 -1.59
C ASN A 454 37.06 -8.87 -1.37
N ALA A 455 37.09 -9.65 -0.29
CA ALA A 455 36.02 -10.58 0.07
C ALA A 455 34.71 -9.83 0.38
N VAL A 456 34.75 -8.80 1.23
CA VAL A 456 33.55 -8.04 1.60
C VAL A 456 33.00 -7.25 0.41
N LEU A 457 33.86 -6.56 -0.35
CA LEU A 457 33.42 -5.86 -1.56
C LEU A 457 32.80 -6.84 -2.57
N THR A 458 33.36 -8.03 -2.75
CA THR A 458 32.77 -9.01 -3.68
C THR A 458 31.43 -9.56 -3.19
N ALA A 459 31.25 -9.70 -1.87
CA ALA A 459 30.02 -10.22 -1.27
C ALA A 459 28.88 -9.18 -1.24
N GLU A 460 29.19 -7.97 -0.77
CA GLU A 460 28.21 -6.94 -0.46
C GLU A 460 28.02 -5.93 -1.58
N ASP A 461 29.11 -5.42 -2.17
CA ASP A 461 29.07 -4.30 -3.11
C ASP A 461 30.23 -4.29 -4.11
N PRO A 462 30.15 -5.11 -5.18
CA PRO A 462 31.29 -5.35 -6.06
C PRO A 462 31.66 -4.16 -6.96
N SER A 463 30.82 -3.12 -6.97
CA SER A 463 30.97 -1.89 -7.75
C SER A 463 31.15 -0.66 -6.86
N PHE A 464 31.45 -0.85 -5.56
CA PHE A 464 31.47 0.21 -4.55
C PHE A 464 32.19 1.49 -4.98
N PHE A 465 33.38 1.35 -5.59
CA PHE A 465 34.21 2.47 -6.02
C PHE A 465 33.73 3.15 -7.32
N THR A 466 32.80 2.55 -8.06
CA THR A 466 32.37 3.04 -9.37
C THR A 466 30.96 3.61 -9.38
N HIS A 467 30.11 3.26 -8.42
CA HIS A 467 28.75 3.80 -8.33
C HIS A 467 28.65 5.00 -7.38
N ASN A 468 27.61 5.82 -7.55
CA ASN A 468 27.32 6.99 -6.71
C ASN A 468 26.20 6.67 -5.70
N GLY A 469 26.47 5.78 -4.75
CA GLY A 469 25.50 5.35 -3.73
C GLY A 469 24.51 4.24 -4.13
N PHE A 470 24.14 4.07 -5.40
CA PHE A 470 23.12 3.09 -5.82
C PHE A 470 23.56 2.21 -6.99
N VAL A 471 23.06 0.97 -7.04
CA VAL A 471 23.28 0.03 -8.14
C VAL A 471 21.92 -0.43 -8.69
N GLU A 472 21.49 0.18 -9.81
CA GLU A 472 20.17 -0.07 -10.41
C GLU A 472 19.95 -1.55 -10.75
N GLU A 473 20.98 -2.23 -11.26
CA GLU A 473 20.91 -3.65 -11.61
C GLU A 473 20.68 -4.55 -10.38
N SER A 474 21.22 -4.18 -9.21
CA SER A 474 20.97 -4.88 -7.94
C SER A 474 19.52 -4.70 -7.50
N ILE A 475 18.95 -3.50 -7.67
CA ILE A 475 17.54 -3.21 -7.39
C ILE A 475 16.63 -4.02 -8.33
N ARG A 476 16.91 -4.02 -9.64
CA ARG A 476 16.17 -4.82 -10.64
C ARG A 476 16.15 -6.31 -10.29
N LYS A 477 17.32 -6.89 -10.01
CA LYS A 477 17.45 -8.29 -9.60
C LYS A 477 16.71 -8.59 -8.29
N SER A 478 16.78 -7.68 -7.32
CA SER A 478 16.02 -7.79 -6.06
C SER A 478 14.52 -7.83 -6.32
N ILE A 479 13.98 -6.91 -7.13
CA ILE A 479 12.56 -6.87 -7.49
C ILE A 479 12.14 -8.17 -8.18
N ALA A 480 12.89 -8.62 -9.19
CA ALA A 480 12.57 -9.84 -9.94
C ALA A 480 12.55 -11.09 -9.03
N VAL A 481 13.56 -11.27 -8.18
CA VAL A 481 13.64 -12.40 -7.23
C VAL A 481 12.53 -12.32 -6.20
N ASN A 482 12.30 -11.16 -5.59
CA ASN A 482 11.29 -10.99 -4.56
C ASN A 482 9.87 -11.21 -5.12
N PHE A 483 9.63 -10.79 -6.36
CA PHE A 483 8.37 -11.05 -7.05
C PHE A 483 8.17 -12.54 -7.33
N LYS A 484 9.17 -13.24 -7.88
CA LYS A 484 9.11 -14.69 -8.17
C LYS A 484 8.87 -15.52 -6.91
N GLU A 485 9.55 -15.16 -5.82
CA GLU A 485 9.50 -15.90 -4.56
C GLU A 485 8.35 -15.47 -3.65
N LYS A 486 7.63 -14.39 -4.03
CA LYS A 486 6.55 -13.76 -3.24
C LYS A 486 6.96 -13.44 -1.80
N LYS A 487 8.25 -13.18 -1.58
CA LYS A 487 8.85 -12.85 -0.29
C LYS A 487 10.06 -11.98 -0.51
N PHE A 488 10.41 -11.17 0.47
CA PHE A 488 11.62 -10.35 0.44
C PHE A 488 12.85 -11.21 0.73
N LYS A 489 13.36 -11.88 -0.30
CA LYS A 489 14.49 -12.82 -0.22
C LYS A 489 15.83 -12.12 -0.47
N ARG A 490 15.83 -11.07 -1.29
CA ARG A 490 17.05 -10.38 -1.74
C ARG A 490 16.92 -8.88 -1.56
N GLY A 491 17.92 -8.27 -0.91
CA GLY A 491 18.07 -6.82 -0.82
C GLY A 491 18.81 -6.22 -2.03
N GLY A 492 18.79 -4.89 -2.12
CA GLY A 492 19.50 -4.13 -3.14
C GLY A 492 20.27 -2.92 -2.58
N SER A 493 20.61 -2.94 -1.29
CA SER A 493 21.33 -1.84 -0.64
C SER A 493 22.85 -1.97 -0.80
N THR A 494 23.52 -0.86 -1.09
CA THR A 494 24.98 -0.74 -1.24
C THR A 494 25.67 -0.52 0.11
N ILE A 495 27.00 -0.58 0.14
CA ILE A 495 27.77 -0.23 1.35
C ILE A 495 27.49 1.22 1.77
N SER A 496 27.37 2.15 0.82
CA SER A 496 27.02 3.56 1.12
C SER A 496 25.67 3.67 1.84
N MET A 497 24.66 2.93 1.39
CA MET A 497 23.35 2.89 2.03
C MET A 497 23.41 2.28 3.43
N GLN A 498 24.15 1.18 3.59
CA GLN A 498 24.33 0.54 4.89
C GLN A 498 25.06 1.46 5.88
N LEU A 499 26.10 2.15 5.43
CA LEU A 499 26.84 3.13 6.22
C LEU A 499 25.95 4.28 6.67
N VAL A 500 25.19 4.89 5.75
CA VAL A 500 24.28 5.99 6.08
C VAL A 500 23.21 5.56 7.06
N LYS A 501 22.59 4.40 6.82
CA LYS A 501 21.61 3.79 7.72
C LYS A 501 22.15 3.68 9.15
N ASN A 502 23.39 3.23 9.30
CA ASN A 502 23.97 2.97 10.61
C ASN A 502 24.45 4.24 11.32
N VAL A 503 24.99 5.22 10.59
CA VAL A 503 25.65 6.40 11.20
C VAL A 503 24.72 7.58 11.41
N TYR A 504 23.73 7.77 10.53
CA TYR A 504 22.91 8.98 10.51
C TYR A 504 21.46 8.76 10.92
N LEU A 505 20.94 7.54 10.81
CA LEU A 505 19.51 7.27 10.98
C LEU A 505 19.24 6.40 12.21
N SER A 506 18.03 6.52 12.75
CA SER A 506 17.53 5.63 13.81
C SER A 506 17.34 4.20 13.29
N ARG A 507 17.32 3.18 14.16
CA ARG A 507 17.03 1.79 13.74
C ARG A 507 15.54 1.53 13.43
N GLN A 508 14.66 2.53 13.52
CA GLN A 508 13.23 2.33 13.30
C GLN A 508 12.93 1.95 11.86
N LYS A 509 12.20 0.85 11.63
CA LYS A 509 11.97 0.31 10.28
C LYS A 509 10.75 0.95 9.62
N THR A 510 10.85 2.23 9.31
CA THR A 510 9.76 3.00 8.68
C THR A 510 10.06 3.32 7.21
N LEU A 511 9.01 3.59 6.44
CA LEU A 511 9.15 4.04 5.04
C LEU A 511 9.82 5.42 4.96
N ALA A 512 9.46 6.33 5.88
CA ALA A 512 10.07 7.65 6.02
C ALA A 512 11.59 7.55 6.20
N ARG A 513 12.07 6.71 7.13
CA ARG A 513 13.50 6.47 7.34
C ARG A 513 14.18 5.96 6.07
N LYS A 514 13.54 5.06 5.31
CA LYS A 514 14.15 4.54 4.08
C LYS A 514 14.23 5.61 2.98
N ALA A 515 13.24 6.48 2.87
CA ALA A 515 13.30 7.62 1.96
C ALA A 515 14.39 8.61 2.36
N GLU A 516 14.53 8.87 3.67
CA GLU A 516 15.60 9.71 4.22
C GLU A 516 17.00 9.13 3.95
N GLU A 517 17.16 7.81 4.10
CA GLU A 517 18.40 7.07 3.77
C GLU A 517 18.81 7.30 2.31
N ILE A 518 17.87 7.19 1.38
CA ILE A 518 18.11 7.42 -0.04
C ILE A 518 18.54 8.86 -0.29
N LEU A 519 17.85 9.83 0.34
CA LEU A 519 18.17 11.25 0.17
C LEU A 519 19.56 11.60 0.75
N ILE A 520 19.91 11.10 1.94
CA ILE A 520 21.23 11.33 2.55
C ILE A 520 22.35 10.69 1.73
N VAL A 521 22.15 9.45 1.24
CA VAL A 521 23.13 8.79 0.37
C VAL A 521 23.37 9.61 -0.89
N TRP A 522 22.30 10.10 -1.53
CA TRP A 522 22.42 10.98 -2.69
C TRP A 522 23.17 12.27 -2.35
N LEU A 523 22.84 12.94 -1.23
CA LEU A 523 23.52 14.16 -0.80
C LEU A 523 25.03 13.94 -0.58
N ILE A 524 25.42 12.85 0.09
CA ILE A 524 26.83 12.52 0.37
C ILE A 524 27.59 12.19 -0.90
N GLU A 525 27.06 11.28 -1.71
CA GLU A 525 27.75 10.77 -2.91
C GLU A 525 27.81 11.83 -4.01
N HIS A 526 26.74 12.61 -4.19
CA HIS A 526 26.69 13.65 -5.21
C HIS A 526 27.59 14.86 -4.88
N ASN A 527 27.57 15.33 -3.62
CA ASN A 527 28.40 16.47 -3.22
C ASN A 527 29.83 16.07 -2.83
N HIS A 528 30.20 14.80 -3.01
CA HIS A 528 31.50 14.23 -2.63
C HIS A 528 31.91 14.59 -1.19
N LEU A 529 30.94 14.55 -0.26
CA LEU A 529 31.15 14.99 1.13
C LEU A 529 32.14 14.09 1.89
N ILE A 530 32.27 12.83 1.45
CA ILE A 530 33.11 11.80 2.04
C ILE A 530 33.74 11.01 0.89
N SER A 531 35.05 10.73 0.96
CA SER A 531 35.71 9.88 -0.04
C SER A 531 35.28 8.42 0.09
N LYS A 532 35.30 7.65 -1.02
CA LYS A 532 35.01 6.21 -1.00
C LYS A 532 35.90 5.44 -0.04
N GLN A 533 37.18 5.80 0.04
CA GLN A 533 38.14 5.21 0.97
C GLN A 533 37.73 5.45 2.42
N ARG A 534 37.36 6.69 2.77
CA ARG A 534 36.92 7.00 4.14
C ARG A 534 35.58 6.33 4.47
N MET A 535 34.64 6.29 3.53
CA MET A 535 33.39 5.55 3.71
C MET A 535 33.65 4.06 4.01
N LEU A 536 34.55 3.42 3.25
CA LEU A 536 34.88 2.02 3.42
C LEU A 536 35.63 1.75 4.74
N GLU A 537 36.57 2.63 5.10
CA GLU A 537 37.28 2.58 6.39
C GLU A 537 36.30 2.61 7.56
N VAL A 538 35.38 3.57 7.57
CA VAL A 538 34.40 3.72 8.64
C VAL A 538 33.44 2.53 8.63
N TYR A 539 32.98 2.09 7.46
CA TYR A 539 32.13 0.89 7.33
C TYR A 539 32.78 -0.34 8.00
N PHE A 540 34.06 -0.60 7.71
CA PHE A 540 34.79 -1.72 8.33
C PHE A 540 35.05 -1.55 9.82
N ASN A 541 34.96 -0.33 10.36
CA ASN A 541 35.13 -0.07 11.80
C ASN A 541 33.81 -0.03 12.58
N ILE A 542 32.66 0.10 11.91
CA ILE A 542 31.33 0.11 12.57
C ILE A 542 30.51 -1.14 12.32
N MET A 543 30.84 -1.93 11.29
CA MET A 543 30.04 -3.10 10.92
C MET A 543 29.99 -4.12 12.06
N GLU A 544 28.81 -4.68 12.29
CA GLU A 544 28.61 -5.75 13.27
C GLU A 544 29.12 -7.06 12.67
N LEU A 545 30.02 -7.73 13.36
CA LEU A 545 30.65 -8.98 12.93
C LEU A 545 30.44 -10.10 13.95
N GLY A 546 29.51 -9.95 14.89
CA GLY A 546 29.17 -10.93 15.92
C GLY A 546 28.35 -10.26 17.02
N GLN A 547 27.86 -11.06 17.98
CA GLN A 547 27.11 -10.52 19.12
C GLN A 547 28.00 -9.53 19.90
N ASN A 548 27.64 -8.25 19.86
CA ASN A 548 28.40 -7.15 20.47
C ASN A 548 29.86 -7.01 19.98
N ILE A 549 30.18 -7.55 18.79
CA ILE A 549 31.50 -7.41 18.15
C ILE A 549 31.37 -6.46 16.97
N TYR A 550 32.02 -5.30 17.08
CA TYR A 550 31.94 -4.25 16.07
C TYR A 550 33.32 -3.91 15.51
N GLY A 551 33.38 -3.80 14.19
CA GLY A 551 34.58 -3.43 13.47
C GLY A 551 35.59 -4.56 13.29
N ILE A 552 36.43 -4.43 12.26
CA ILE A 552 37.40 -5.44 11.86
C ILE A 552 38.54 -5.65 12.87
N GLY A 553 38.91 -4.58 13.58
CA GLY A 553 39.94 -4.64 14.62
C GLY A 553 39.54 -5.59 15.74
N GLU A 554 38.31 -5.47 16.23
CA GLU A 554 37.80 -6.35 17.28
C GLU A 554 37.51 -7.76 16.76
N ALA A 555 36.88 -7.87 15.58
CA ALA A 555 36.52 -9.16 15.00
C ALA A 555 37.73 -10.06 14.69
N SER A 556 38.81 -9.50 14.13
CA SER A 556 40.02 -10.28 13.80
C SER A 556 40.68 -10.88 15.04
N ARG A 557 40.74 -10.10 16.14
CA ARG A 557 41.23 -10.56 17.45
C ARG A 557 40.30 -11.55 18.12
N TYR A 558 39.00 -11.32 18.01
CA TYR A 558 37.97 -12.19 18.60
C TYR A 558 38.00 -13.59 17.96
N TYR A 559 37.79 -13.67 16.63
CA TYR A 559 37.67 -14.97 15.95
C TYR A 559 38.98 -15.70 15.79
N PHE A 560 40.06 -14.98 15.46
CA PHE A 560 41.30 -15.59 14.98
C PHE A 560 42.53 -15.27 15.84
N GLY A 561 42.43 -14.30 16.76
CA GLY A 561 43.60 -13.81 17.51
C GLY A 561 44.64 -13.13 16.62
N LYS A 562 44.23 -12.62 15.45
CA LYS A 562 45.11 -12.01 14.42
C LYS A 562 44.96 -10.49 14.43
N GLN A 563 45.94 -9.77 13.87
CA GLN A 563 45.72 -8.38 13.49
C GLN A 563 44.93 -8.31 12.17
N PRO A 564 44.19 -7.21 11.91
CA PRO A 564 43.46 -7.04 10.65
C PRO A 564 44.31 -7.18 9.38
N ALA A 565 45.58 -6.81 9.44
CA ALA A 565 46.54 -6.93 8.34
C ALA A 565 46.88 -8.40 8.02
N ASP A 566 46.81 -9.29 9.01
CA ASP A 566 47.23 -10.69 8.91
C ASP A 566 46.09 -11.63 8.47
N LEU A 567 44.91 -11.08 8.16
CA LEU A 567 43.77 -11.88 7.74
C LEU A 567 44.06 -12.55 6.39
N THR A 568 43.94 -13.87 6.38
CA THR A 568 44.06 -14.70 5.18
C THR A 568 42.82 -14.57 4.29
N ILE A 569 42.88 -15.11 3.07
CA ILE A 569 41.70 -15.21 2.20
C ILE A 569 40.56 -15.98 2.86
N GLY A 570 40.86 -17.06 3.58
CA GLY A 570 39.85 -17.84 4.28
C GLY A 570 39.19 -17.05 5.40
N ASP A 571 39.98 -16.33 6.20
CA ASP A 571 39.44 -15.46 7.27
C ASP A 571 38.57 -14.34 6.68
N GLY A 572 39.01 -13.74 5.57
CA GLY A 572 38.26 -12.71 4.84
C GLY A 572 36.93 -13.21 4.30
N LEU A 573 36.93 -14.39 3.65
CA LEU A 573 35.71 -15.03 3.13
C LEU A 573 34.77 -15.45 4.26
N PHE A 574 35.28 -15.92 5.40
CA PHE A 574 34.46 -16.20 6.57
C PHE A 574 33.74 -14.93 7.05
N LEU A 575 34.50 -13.85 7.29
CA LEU A 575 33.94 -12.59 7.79
C LEU A 575 32.94 -11.98 6.80
N ALA A 576 33.22 -12.03 5.50
CA ALA A 576 32.27 -11.62 4.46
C ALA A 576 30.97 -12.44 4.49
N SER A 577 31.05 -13.74 4.81
CA SER A 577 29.88 -14.62 4.87
C SER A 577 28.91 -14.29 6.02
N ILE A 578 29.39 -13.65 7.09
CA ILE A 578 28.59 -13.35 8.28
C ILE A 578 27.98 -11.95 8.26
N VAL A 579 28.41 -11.05 7.36
CA VAL A 579 27.88 -9.68 7.25
C VAL A 579 26.35 -9.63 7.18
N PRO A 580 25.66 -10.51 6.39
CA PRO A 580 24.20 -10.47 6.34
C PRO A 580 23.49 -10.97 7.61
N LYS A 581 24.16 -11.78 8.44
CA LYS A 581 23.62 -12.31 9.70
C LYS A 581 24.74 -12.47 10.75
N PRO A 582 25.24 -11.36 11.34
CA PRO A 582 26.44 -11.37 12.17
C PRO A 582 26.33 -12.25 13.42
N LYS A 583 25.15 -12.25 14.06
CA LYS A 583 24.88 -13.02 15.29
C LYS A 583 24.87 -14.54 15.07
N ALA A 584 24.77 -14.99 13.82
CA ALA A 584 24.85 -16.41 13.49
C ALA A 584 26.29 -16.91 13.30
N SER A 585 27.31 -16.09 13.55
CA SER A 585 28.72 -16.41 13.28
C SER A 585 29.22 -17.67 14.00
N MET A 586 28.90 -17.84 15.28
CA MET A 586 29.39 -18.98 16.08
C MET A 586 28.82 -20.31 15.60
N TYR A 587 27.58 -20.34 15.07
CA TYR A 587 26.94 -21.55 14.55
C TYR A 587 27.59 -22.10 13.28
N LYS A 588 28.48 -21.31 12.65
CA LYS A 588 29.23 -21.69 11.46
C LYS A 588 30.48 -22.52 11.77
N PHE A 589 30.82 -22.69 13.04
CA PHE A 589 31.94 -23.51 13.49
C PHE A 589 31.47 -24.86 14.05
N MET A 590 32.31 -25.87 13.88
CA MET A 590 32.25 -27.17 14.55
C MET A 590 32.91 -27.07 15.93
N ALA A 591 32.66 -28.02 16.82
CA ALA A 591 33.22 -28.04 18.18
C ALA A 591 34.77 -27.99 18.23
N ASP A 592 35.45 -28.52 17.21
CA ASP A 592 36.93 -28.45 17.07
C ASP A 592 37.43 -27.08 16.58
N GLY A 593 36.53 -26.13 16.31
CA GLY A 593 36.83 -24.81 15.78
C GLY A 593 37.04 -24.75 14.26
N SER A 594 36.86 -25.85 13.52
CA SER A 594 36.78 -25.82 12.04
C SER A 594 35.45 -25.21 11.57
N LEU A 595 35.38 -24.79 10.31
CA LEU A 595 34.11 -24.38 9.70
C LEU A 595 33.24 -25.59 9.35
N LYS A 596 31.92 -25.42 9.44
CA LYS A 596 30.96 -26.44 9.00
C LYS A 596 31.11 -26.74 7.50
N PRO A 597 31.04 -28.01 7.06
CA PRO A 597 31.30 -28.40 5.67
C PRO A 597 30.44 -27.68 4.61
N TYR A 598 29.19 -27.31 4.93
CA TYR A 598 28.31 -26.63 3.98
C TYR A 598 28.86 -25.27 3.51
N MET A 599 29.76 -24.65 4.28
CA MET A 599 30.36 -23.37 3.93
C MET A 599 31.39 -23.48 2.80
N PHE A 600 31.90 -24.67 2.52
CA PHE A 600 32.85 -24.90 1.42
C PHE A 600 32.32 -24.38 0.08
N ASN A 601 31.02 -24.58 -0.19
CA ASN A 601 30.39 -24.11 -1.41
C ASN A 601 30.36 -22.58 -1.52
N TYR A 602 30.15 -21.88 -0.40
CA TYR A 602 30.22 -20.42 -0.35
C TYR A 602 31.65 -19.95 -0.65
N PHE A 603 32.66 -20.55 0.00
CA PHE A 603 34.07 -20.21 -0.20
C PHE A 603 34.49 -20.39 -1.66
N ARG A 604 34.17 -21.55 -2.24
CA ARG A 604 34.44 -21.84 -3.66
C ARG A 604 33.72 -20.86 -4.58
N PHE A 605 32.45 -20.56 -4.33
CA PHE A 605 31.67 -19.63 -5.16
C PHE A 605 32.27 -18.22 -5.13
N MET A 606 32.51 -17.68 -3.94
CA MET A 606 33.05 -16.33 -3.76
C MET A 606 34.50 -16.21 -4.21
N GLY A 607 35.35 -17.16 -3.84
CA GLY A 607 36.73 -17.22 -4.27
C GLY A 607 36.86 -17.29 -5.80
N ASN A 608 36.02 -18.08 -6.48
CA ASN A 608 36.00 -18.11 -7.95
C ASN A 608 35.53 -16.78 -8.57
N ILE A 609 34.65 -16.02 -7.92
CA ILE A 609 34.32 -14.66 -8.37
C ILE A 609 35.53 -13.74 -8.19
N MET A 610 36.20 -13.80 -7.04
CA MET A 610 37.40 -13.00 -6.76
C MET A 610 38.53 -13.33 -7.75
N ALA A 611 38.77 -14.61 -8.04
CA ALA A 611 39.80 -15.07 -8.97
C ALA A 611 39.52 -14.60 -10.40
N ARG A 612 38.27 -14.70 -10.87
CA ARG A 612 37.87 -14.16 -12.19
C ARG A 612 38.04 -12.65 -12.31
N LYS A 613 38.03 -11.93 -11.19
CA LYS A 613 38.28 -10.49 -11.13
C LYS A 613 39.77 -10.13 -10.93
N GLY A 614 40.66 -11.12 -10.85
CA GLY A 614 42.09 -10.91 -10.59
C GLY A 614 42.41 -10.47 -9.15
N LEU A 615 41.47 -10.64 -8.21
CA LEU A 615 41.64 -10.23 -6.81
C LEU A 615 42.37 -11.27 -5.94
N THR A 616 42.47 -12.51 -6.43
CA THR A 616 43.18 -13.64 -5.82
C THR A 616 43.59 -14.62 -6.92
N PRO A 617 44.65 -15.43 -6.75
CA PRO A 617 44.90 -16.57 -7.63
C PRO A 617 43.74 -17.57 -7.63
N SER A 618 43.59 -18.30 -8.74
CA SER A 618 42.65 -19.42 -8.81
C SER A 618 43.11 -20.55 -7.87
N ASP A 619 42.18 -21.09 -7.10
CA ASP A 619 42.45 -22.14 -6.11
C ASP A 619 41.35 -23.21 -6.14
N THR A 620 41.76 -24.48 -6.28
CA THR A 620 40.86 -25.64 -6.27
C THR A 620 40.64 -26.22 -4.86
N SER A 621 41.46 -25.85 -3.88
CA SER A 621 41.45 -26.34 -2.49
C SER A 621 40.40 -25.65 -1.60
N GLY A 622 39.69 -24.65 -2.14
CA GLY A 622 38.58 -23.99 -1.44
C GLY A 622 38.92 -22.64 -0.81
N TYR A 623 39.94 -21.94 -1.32
CA TYR A 623 40.27 -20.56 -0.94
C TYR A 623 40.51 -20.40 0.57
N GLY A 624 41.36 -21.27 1.12
CA GLY A 624 41.73 -21.25 2.54
C GLY A 624 40.65 -21.74 3.51
N PHE A 625 39.58 -22.38 3.01
CA PHE A 625 38.49 -22.93 3.84
C PHE A 625 39.00 -23.77 5.03
N TYR A 626 39.92 -24.70 4.78
CA TYR A 626 40.46 -25.61 5.81
C TYR A 626 41.41 -24.93 6.79
N ASN A 627 41.91 -23.72 6.46
CA ASN A 627 42.83 -22.95 7.30
C ASN A 627 42.10 -22.04 8.28
N VAL A 628 40.80 -21.81 8.09
CA VAL A 628 40.00 -21.02 9.03
C VAL A 628 39.79 -21.81 10.30
N ARG A 629 40.32 -21.30 11.41
CA ARG A 629 40.21 -21.91 12.74
C ARG A 629 39.79 -20.88 13.77
N LEU A 630 38.73 -21.19 14.50
CA LEU A 630 38.31 -20.39 15.64
C LEU A 630 39.37 -20.43 16.74
N ARG A 631 39.61 -19.27 17.38
CA ARG A 631 40.50 -19.14 18.53
C ARG A 631 40.10 -20.12 19.64
N GLU A 632 41.09 -20.78 20.24
CA GLU A 632 40.89 -21.86 21.21
C GLU A 632 39.95 -21.49 22.36
N GLY A 633 40.13 -20.29 22.93
CA GLY A 633 39.30 -19.80 24.03
C GLY A 633 37.81 -19.62 23.72
N LEU A 634 37.41 -19.67 22.44
CA LEU A 634 36.01 -19.61 22.01
C LEU A 634 35.40 -20.98 21.72
N ARG A 635 36.21 -22.02 21.50
CA ARG A 635 35.74 -23.37 21.16
C ARG A 635 34.91 -24.01 22.27
N ARG A 636 35.19 -23.67 23.53
CA ARG A 636 34.41 -24.10 24.70
C ARG A 636 32.94 -23.67 24.70
N TYR A 637 32.58 -22.67 23.91
CA TYR A 637 31.19 -22.19 23.79
C TYR A 637 30.45 -22.86 22.61
N LEU A 638 31.09 -23.79 21.89
CA LEU A 638 30.47 -24.55 20.81
C LEU A 638 29.91 -25.86 21.36
N ALA A 639 28.59 -26.05 21.26
CA ALA A 639 27.97 -27.31 21.64
C ALA A 639 28.34 -28.44 20.65
N PRO A 640 28.52 -29.70 21.13
CA PRO A 640 28.60 -30.84 20.23
C PRO A 640 27.27 -31.02 19.49
N ASP A 641 27.33 -31.23 18.17
CA ASP A 641 26.24 -31.25 17.16
C ASP A 641 25.20 -32.40 17.38
N THR A 642 24.65 -32.54 18.58
CA THR A 642 23.61 -33.53 18.93
C THR A 642 22.19 -32.96 18.89
N ALA A 643 22.04 -31.63 18.83
CA ALA A 643 20.75 -30.98 18.65
C ALA A 643 20.58 -30.54 17.19
N VAL A 644 19.67 -31.18 16.45
CA VAL A 644 19.10 -30.60 15.25
C VAL A 644 18.23 -29.42 15.70
N VAL A 645 18.87 -28.28 15.92
CA VAL A 645 18.17 -27.03 16.20
C VAL A 645 17.67 -26.49 14.87
N ASP A 646 16.37 -26.24 14.81
CA ASP A 646 15.73 -25.62 13.66
C ASP A 646 16.31 -24.22 13.45
N THR A 647 17.13 -24.04 12.41
CA THR A 647 17.72 -22.75 12.07
C THR A 647 16.67 -21.70 11.65
N SER A 648 15.41 -22.12 11.43
CA SER A 648 14.28 -21.21 11.23
C SER A 648 13.68 -20.69 12.55
N ALA A 649 14.02 -21.26 13.71
CA ALA A 649 13.56 -20.76 15.02
C ALA A 649 14.22 -19.42 15.42
N PHE A 650 15.28 -19.00 14.71
CA PHE A 650 15.91 -17.68 14.84
C PHE A 650 15.61 -16.78 13.63
N ASP A 651 14.46 -16.97 12.97
CA ASP A 651 14.01 -16.15 11.84
C ASP A 651 13.39 -14.80 12.25
N ASP A 652 13.42 -14.42 13.54
CA ASP A 652 12.92 -13.11 13.99
C ASP A 652 13.98 -12.00 14.09
N ASP A 653 15.23 -12.30 13.71
CA ASP A 653 16.29 -11.28 13.68
C ASP A 653 16.37 -10.60 12.31
N GLY A 654 15.50 -9.61 12.15
CA GLY A 654 15.29 -8.85 10.92
C GLY A 654 16.41 -7.89 10.53
N ASP A 655 17.58 -8.39 10.13
CA ASP A 655 18.62 -7.58 9.47
C ASP A 655 18.76 -7.85 7.95
N GLY A 656 17.62 -8.15 7.32
CA GLY A 656 17.35 -7.87 5.91
C GLY A 656 16.04 -7.08 5.79
N LEU A 657 15.99 -6.05 4.96
CA LEU A 657 14.74 -5.33 4.66
C LEU A 657 13.70 -6.27 4.00
N PRO A 658 12.40 -6.07 4.27
CA PRO A 658 11.65 -6.33 5.49
C PRO A 658 11.32 -7.82 5.71
N VAL A 659 11.18 -8.22 6.98
CA VAL A 659 10.61 -9.52 7.39
C VAL A 659 9.11 -9.54 7.09
N VAL A 660 8.75 -10.49 6.22
CA VAL A 660 7.60 -11.41 6.30
C VAL A 660 6.30 -10.85 6.89
N ILE A 661 5.34 -10.58 5.99
CA ILE A 661 3.94 -10.92 6.27
C ILE A 661 3.81 -12.42 5.97
N VAL A 662 3.64 -13.25 7.01
CA VAL A 662 3.28 -14.65 6.82
C VAL A 662 1.92 -14.67 6.13
N HIS A 663 1.84 -15.34 4.98
CA HIS A 663 0.60 -15.49 4.24
C HIS A 663 -0.38 -16.37 5.01
N ASP A 664 -1.40 -15.76 5.59
CA ASP A 664 -2.69 -16.42 5.78
C ASP A 664 -3.53 -16.20 4.51
N LYS A 665 -4.05 -17.28 3.92
CA LYS A 665 -4.66 -17.28 2.57
C LYS A 665 -5.97 -16.48 2.48
N ASN A 666 -6.46 -15.91 3.58
CA ASN A 666 -7.79 -15.29 3.66
C ASN A 666 -7.84 -13.77 3.92
N LYS A 667 -6.71 -13.04 4.05
CA LYS A 667 -6.76 -11.58 4.34
C LYS A 667 -6.74 -10.69 3.10
N ASN A 668 -7.62 -9.67 3.05
CA ASN A 668 -7.75 -8.71 1.94
C ASN A 668 -6.65 -7.63 1.92
N PHE A 669 -6.47 -6.93 0.79
CA PHE A 669 -5.43 -5.90 0.56
C PHE A 669 -5.37 -4.82 1.66
N PHE A 670 -6.53 -4.36 2.16
CA PHE A 670 -6.61 -3.38 3.24
C PHE A 670 -6.12 -3.92 4.59
N GLU A 671 -6.46 -5.16 4.96
CA GLU A 671 -5.96 -5.78 6.20
C GLU A 671 -4.44 -6.02 6.17
N ARG A 672 -3.88 -6.18 4.95
CA ARG A 672 -2.42 -6.32 4.74
C ARG A 672 -1.70 -4.99 4.92
N LEU A 673 -2.29 -3.89 4.47
CA LEU A 673 -1.72 -2.54 4.63
C LEU A 673 -1.85 -2.00 6.05
N PHE A 674 -3.00 -2.22 6.70
CA PHE A 674 -3.35 -1.54 7.95
C PHE A 674 -3.35 -2.44 9.20
N GLY A 675 -3.05 -3.74 9.05
CA GLY A 675 -2.91 -4.67 10.17
C GLY A 675 -4.24 -5.18 10.72
N GLY A 676 -4.50 -6.48 10.57
CA GLY A 676 -5.56 -7.15 11.33
C GLY A 676 -5.00 -7.60 12.69
N GLY A 677 -5.73 -7.30 13.77
CA GLY A 677 -5.32 -7.50 15.16
C GLY A 677 -4.66 -8.85 15.46
N SER A 678 -3.55 -8.80 16.19
CA SER A 678 -2.91 -9.97 16.78
C SER A 678 -3.72 -10.43 17.98
N LYS A 679 -4.34 -11.62 17.92
CA LYS A 679 -4.77 -12.31 19.14
C LYS A 679 -3.50 -12.66 19.94
N LYS A 680 -3.41 -12.15 21.17
CA LYS A 680 -2.40 -12.58 22.14
C LYS A 680 -2.68 -14.03 22.50
N ASP A 681 -1.78 -14.95 22.15
CA ASP A 681 -1.77 -16.28 22.74
C ASP A 681 -1.40 -16.14 24.22
N THR A 682 -2.39 -16.37 25.07
CA THR A 682 -2.21 -16.45 26.52
C THR A 682 -1.76 -17.87 26.83
N THR A 683 -0.53 -18.01 27.31
CA THR A 683 -0.01 -19.24 27.92
C THR A 683 -0.89 -19.62 29.10
N THR A 684 -1.66 -20.69 28.97
CA THR A 684 -2.25 -21.40 30.12
C THR A 684 -1.89 -22.87 30.04
N ASN A 685 -1.10 -23.29 31.01
CA ASN A 685 -0.92 -24.68 31.42
C ASN A 685 -2.29 -25.36 31.55
N LYS A 686 -2.52 -26.45 30.82
CA LYS A 686 -3.48 -27.48 31.24
C LYS A 686 -2.91 -28.86 31.02
N GLN A 687 -2.76 -29.55 32.15
CA GLN A 687 -2.49 -30.97 32.30
C GLN A 687 -3.45 -31.83 31.49
N ALA A 688 -2.94 -32.99 31.13
CA ALA A 688 -3.59 -34.06 30.40
C ALA A 688 -4.87 -34.58 31.08
N THR A 689 -5.91 -34.75 30.27
CA THR A 689 -6.86 -35.87 30.35
C THR A 689 -7.47 -36.08 28.96
N THR A 690 -7.19 -37.24 28.36
CA THR A 690 -7.79 -37.73 27.11
C THR A 690 -9.21 -38.24 27.37
N PRO A 691 -10.11 -38.19 26.38
CA PRO A 691 -10.54 -39.48 25.78
C PRO A 691 -10.50 -39.48 24.25
N ALA A 692 -10.45 -40.71 23.74
CA ALA A 692 -9.99 -41.10 22.42
C ALA A 692 -10.82 -40.55 21.24
N ASP A 693 -10.10 -40.08 20.21
CA ASP A 693 -10.61 -40.13 18.84
C ASP A 693 -9.45 -40.46 17.89
N THR A 694 -9.57 -41.59 17.20
CA THR A 694 -8.53 -42.22 16.38
C THR A 694 -8.27 -41.43 15.10
N THR A 695 -7.36 -40.46 15.16
CA THR A 695 -6.78 -39.85 13.96
C THR A 695 -5.39 -40.44 13.69
N LYS A 696 -5.26 -41.18 12.58
CA LYS A 696 -3.99 -41.75 12.11
C LYS A 696 -2.90 -40.67 12.08
N THR A 697 -1.73 -40.96 12.65
CA THR A 697 -0.62 -39.99 12.69
C THR A 697 -0.06 -39.71 11.29
N LYS A 698 0.53 -38.51 11.09
CA LYS A 698 1.16 -38.11 9.82
C LYS A 698 2.20 -39.11 9.31
N LYS A 699 2.82 -39.90 10.19
CA LYS A 699 3.76 -40.97 9.83
C LYS A 699 3.05 -42.17 9.19
N GLN A 700 1.91 -42.59 9.74
CA GLN A 700 1.07 -43.66 9.19
C GLN A 700 0.48 -43.30 7.82
N LEU A 701 -0.04 -42.07 7.67
CA LEU A 701 -0.52 -41.56 6.36
C LEU A 701 0.58 -41.48 5.29
N ARG A 702 1.85 -41.31 5.70
CA ARG A 702 3.00 -41.33 4.80
C ARG A 702 3.43 -42.74 4.40
N GLN A 703 3.23 -43.72 5.28
CA GLN A 703 3.46 -45.14 4.98
C GLN A 703 2.40 -45.68 4.02
N GLU A 704 1.11 -45.38 4.24
CA GLU A 704 0.02 -45.75 3.32
C GLU A 704 0.25 -45.20 1.90
N ARG A 705 0.62 -43.92 1.76
CA ARG A 705 0.92 -43.34 0.43
C ARG A 705 2.16 -43.95 -0.25
N ARG A 706 3.09 -44.50 0.52
CA ARG A 706 4.27 -45.21 -0.03
C ARG A 706 3.88 -46.60 -0.51
N GLU A 707 2.99 -47.29 0.20
CA GLU A 707 2.46 -48.59 -0.20
C GLU A 707 1.53 -48.48 -1.41
N GLU A 708 0.66 -47.47 -1.48
CA GLU A 708 -0.18 -47.20 -2.66
C GLU A 708 0.67 -46.93 -3.90
N ARG A 709 1.73 -46.14 -3.79
CA ARG A 709 2.67 -45.90 -4.90
C ARG A 709 3.43 -47.15 -5.31
N ARG A 710 3.64 -48.09 -4.38
CA ARG A 710 4.30 -49.37 -4.67
C ARG A 710 3.35 -50.29 -5.44
N ARG A 711 2.08 -50.38 -5.01
CA ARG A 711 1.03 -51.12 -5.72
C ARG A 711 0.73 -50.56 -7.10
N GLN A 712 0.70 -49.23 -7.26
CA GLN A 712 0.54 -48.60 -8.58
C GLN A 712 1.68 -48.94 -9.54
N LYS A 713 2.94 -48.97 -9.05
CA LYS A 713 4.09 -49.36 -9.86
C LYS A 713 4.13 -50.85 -10.20
N GLU A 714 3.60 -51.71 -9.33
CA GLU A 714 3.46 -53.14 -9.61
C GLU A 714 2.34 -53.40 -10.63
N LEU A 715 1.23 -52.65 -10.56
CA LEU A 715 0.17 -52.67 -11.57
C LEU A 715 0.64 -52.17 -12.94
N GLU A 716 1.40 -51.08 -12.99
CA GLU A 716 2.00 -50.57 -14.25
C GLU A 716 3.00 -51.56 -14.87
N LYS A 717 3.72 -52.34 -14.06
CA LYS A 717 4.62 -53.40 -14.54
C LYS A 717 3.91 -54.67 -15.01
N SER A 718 2.68 -54.91 -14.55
CA SER A 718 1.86 -56.06 -14.99
C SER A 718 1.08 -55.80 -16.29
N GLN A 719 1.13 -54.58 -16.82
CA GLN A 719 0.48 -54.17 -18.07
C GLN A 719 1.47 -53.86 -19.21
N GLN A 720 2.74 -54.28 -19.08
CA GLN A 720 3.76 -54.22 -20.14
C GLN A 720 4.20 -55.61 -20.58
#